data_AF-A0A1H0NWI7-F1
#
_entry.id   AF-A0A1H0NWI7-F1
#
_cell.length_a   1.000
_cell.length_b   1.000
_cell.length_c   1.000
_cell.angle_alpha   90.00
_cell.angle_beta   90.00
_cell.angle_gamma   90.00
#
_symmetry.space_group_name_H-M   'P 1'
#
loop_
_entity.id
_entity.type
_entity.pdbx_description
1 polymer ?
#
loop_
_entity_poly.entity_id
_entity_poly.type
_entity_poly.pdbx_seq_one_letter_code
_entity_poly.pdbx_strand_id
1 'polypeptide(L)'
;MIDNYVKIIYSYICWINKNKIESVGGIQLEEINNNIKFGCGNIPTWKNGEAHDITFVVTEDCNLRCKYCYISGKASEKVMTIETAKKAVDYLLDSGEVFNSEAVVWNFIGGEPLLEIDLIDQICDYIKVETYRRNHKWGNCYRFNICTNGILYDTEKVQNLIKKNKSNISMGITIDGTKEKHDLQRVYPDGKGSYDDIIDNVNKWKEQFGSPITKVTIGHDDLIYVAESIIHLWNLGLTNVPANVVYEDVWEAGDDVLFEQQLMKLADYVLDNELWNKYSCTLFEEHIGYPQSKKDKCRNHCGTGKMLAIDYRGMLYPCIRFMDYSLSRKKEFSIGSIYDGIDLDKVRTFYGLDAVVQSTDECLNCEVAAGCGWCQGNNYDNSDSDTLFQRSTYICKMHKARVRAVNYYWEKLKEKTGKERQWVSKNNHLYFILSDDSVEHCNYSNNDNENFMNHDVLNRGLDFAAKNFYRPVLLHSNSKSIIDYNKVTKYKDKIDIYPVERDFEFGETTSYPVYSAQNIHLKSDKSICIVNIHENEIKDLDSTVIKLLEKFQRININIKINSKDFNFSLYKEKLKNISEEMLKYYKNGVMKEVNKITDILLIDEMENCNFGVNNYALAPNGKIYICPAFYYNDPENYICSIGEEISIKNQNLFKISSSKFCSQCEIYSCNRCVYDNKKRTREYSVPSSIQCKVSSIEYSTSYKFIKEIEDNKIEIAQFKRLKEIEYDDIIEKIKSDTFSPYNMC
;
A
#
# COMPACT_ATOMS: atom_id res chain seq x y z
N MET A 1 1.01 14.97 19.33
CA MET A 1 1.63 14.09 20.34
C MET A 1 0.61 13.08 20.84
N ILE A 2 0.28 12.03 20.07
CA ILE A 2 -0.15 10.71 20.55
C ILE A 2 0.13 9.75 19.38
N ASP A 3 1.31 9.15 19.37
CA ASP A 3 1.67 8.03 18.50
C ASP A 3 1.27 6.73 19.21
N ASN A 4 0.35 5.97 18.61
CA ASN A 4 -0.25 4.77 19.17
C ASN A 4 -0.14 3.62 18.18
N TYR A 5 0.67 2.61 18.50
CA TYR A 5 0.64 1.32 17.81
C TYR A 5 1.04 0.19 18.74
N VAL A 6 0.18 -0.85 18.93
CA VAL A 6 0.47 -2.31 18.86
C VAL A 6 -0.57 -3.15 19.55
N LYS A 7 -0.86 -4.27 18.93
CA LYS A 7 -2.18 -4.82 18.95
C LYS A 7 -2.27 -6.04 19.90
N ILE A 8 -2.05 -5.78 21.20
CA ILE A 8 -3.09 -6.09 22.21
C ILE A 8 -4.07 -4.90 22.36
N ILE A 9 -3.77 -3.81 21.64
CA ILE A 9 -4.54 -2.59 21.37
C ILE A 9 -5.24 -2.68 20.01
N TYR A 10 -6.10 -3.68 19.76
CA TYR A 10 -6.80 -3.79 18.47
C TYR A 10 -7.80 -2.63 18.28
N SER A 11 -8.48 -2.24 19.35
CA SER A 11 -9.70 -1.48 19.20
C SER A 11 -9.57 0.03 19.04
N TYR A 12 -8.57 0.65 19.69
CA TYR A 12 -8.41 2.11 19.64
C TYR A 12 -7.84 2.59 18.29
N ILE A 13 -6.98 1.80 17.66
CA ILE A 13 -6.28 2.17 16.42
C ILE A 13 -7.17 1.99 15.19
N CYS A 14 -8.03 0.97 15.15
CA CYS A 14 -8.96 0.80 14.03
C CYS A 14 -10.04 1.88 13.97
N TRP A 15 -10.37 2.51 15.10
CA TRP A 15 -11.28 3.65 15.13
C TRP A 15 -10.60 5.00 14.78
N ILE A 16 -9.40 5.29 15.31
CA ILE A 16 -8.64 6.48 14.90
C ILE A 16 -8.32 6.42 13.39
N ASN A 17 -7.98 5.23 12.87
CA ASN A 17 -7.76 5.06 11.45
C ASN A 17 -9.06 5.09 10.63
N LYS A 18 -10.21 4.60 11.11
CA LYS A 18 -11.49 4.79 10.39
C LYS A 18 -11.90 6.25 10.23
N ASN A 19 -11.71 7.07 11.26
CA ASN A 19 -11.98 8.52 11.18
C ASN A 19 -10.90 9.32 10.42
N LYS A 20 -9.73 8.75 10.14
CA LYS A 20 -8.78 9.29 9.16
C LYS A 20 -9.03 8.75 7.74
N ILE A 21 -9.47 7.50 7.59
CA ILE A 21 -9.66 6.82 6.30
C ILE A 21 -10.90 7.34 5.56
N GLU A 22 -11.91 7.88 6.25
CA GLU A 22 -13.01 8.58 5.57
C GLU A 22 -12.60 9.95 4.98
N SER A 23 -11.39 10.44 5.25
CA SER A 23 -10.86 11.65 4.61
C SER A 23 -9.71 11.43 3.61
N VAL A 24 -9.02 10.28 3.55
CA VAL A 24 -7.95 10.07 2.53
C VAL A 24 -8.49 9.74 1.14
N GLY A 25 -9.78 9.99 0.92
CA GLY A 25 -10.39 10.04 -0.39
C GLY A 25 -10.32 11.43 -1.00
N GLY A 26 -9.14 11.99 -1.22
CA GLY A 26 -8.97 13.28 -1.91
C GLY A 26 -8.53 14.44 -1.01
N ILE A 27 -7.60 14.20 -0.08
CA ILE A 27 -6.88 15.30 0.57
C ILE A 27 -5.93 15.88 -0.47
N GLN A 28 -6.18 17.13 -0.87
CA GLN A 28 -5.11 18.04 -1.27
C GLN A 28 -4.03 17.94 -0.19
N LEU A 29 -2.85 17.42 -0.55
CA LEU A 29 -1.64 17.37 0.27
C LEU A 29 -1.10 18.77 0.61
N GLU A 30 -1.96 19.76 0.87
CA GLU A 30 -1.57 21.16 0.88
C GLU A 30 -1.07 21.70 2.23
N GLU A 31 -1.14 20.99 3.36
CA GLU A 31 -0.74 21.64 4.63
C GLU A 31 0.12 20.85 5.63
N ILE A 32 0.66 19.67 5.31
CA ILE A 32 1.61 18.99 6.23
C ILE A 32 2.82 18.44 5.47
N ASN A 33 3.69 19.35 4.99
CA ASN A 33 5.15 19.19 4.87
C ASN A 33 5.71 20.26 3.91
N ASN A 34 5.69 21.54 4.30
CA ASN A 34 6.19 22.65 3.45
C ASN A 34 7.68 22.54 3.03
N ASN A 35 8.41 21.50 3.47
CA ASN A 35 9.83 21.29 3.22
C ASN A 35 10.18 19.79 3.08
N ILE A 36 9.50 19.01 2.23
CA ILE A 36 10.04 17.78 1.60
C ILE A 36 9.43 17.71 0.20
N LYS A 37 10.23 17.72 -0.87
CA LYS A 37 9.80 17.52 -2.27
C LYS A 37 10.10 16.13 -2.79
N PHE A 38 11.14 15.48 -2.27
CA PHE A 38 11.53 14.14 -2.67
C PHE A 38 10.49 13.16 -2.12
N GLY A 39 9.63 12.67 -3.02
CA GLY A 39 8.45 11.86 -2.69
C GLY A 39 7.10 12.60 -2.74
N CYS A 40 7.06 13.87 -3.16
CA CYS A 40 5.80 14.53 -3.47
C CYS A 40 5.40 14.23 -4.93
N GLY A 41 4.36 13.41 -5.09
CA GLY A 41 3.82 12.97 -6.39
C GLY A 41 3.01 14.01 -7.15
N ASN A 42 2.91 15.25 -6.65
CA ASN A 42 2.10 16.29 -7.27
C ASN A 42 2.87 16.95 -8.42
N ILE A 43 2.94 16.26 -9.55
CA ILE A 43 3.30 16.90 -10.81
C ILE A 43 2.10 17.75 -11.24
N PRO A 44 2.23 19.09 -11.32
CA PRO A 44 1.10 19.94 -11.68
C PRO A 44 0.61 19.58 -13.07
N THR A 45 -0.65 19.18 -13.17
CA THR A 45 -1.35 19.00 -14.45
C THR A 45 -2.05 20.30 -14.81
N TRP A 46 -2.14 20.59 -16.12
CA TRP A 46 -2.86 21.77 -16.56
C TRP A 46 -4.34 21.64 -16.22
N LYS A 47 -4.93 22.72 -15.68
CA LYS A 47 -6.34 22.75 -15.23
C LYS A 47 -6.66 21.60 -14.25
N ASN A 48 -5.70 21.23 -13.41
CA ASN A 48 -5.83 20.17 -12.41
C ASN A 48 -6.26 18.80 -12.98
N GLY A 49 -6.00 18.55 -14.28
CA GLY A 49 -6.37 17.31 -14.95
C GLY A 49 -7.85 17.22 -15.35
N GLU A 50 -8.60 18.32 -15.28
CA GLU A 50 -10.00 18.38 -15.73
C GLU A 50 -10.15 18.56 -17.25
N ALA A 51 -9.03 18.88 -17.93
CA ALA A 51 -9.01 18.99 -19.38
C ALA A 51 -9.22 17.62 -20.04
N HIS A 52 -9.93 17.60 -21.16
CA HIS A 52 -10.08 16.39 -21.97
C HIS A 52 -8.81 16.17 -22.81
N ASP A 53 -8.21 14.98 -22.74
CA ASP A 53 -7.00 14.61 -23.48
C ASP A 53 -7.34 13.90 -24.80
N ILE A 54 -7.05 14.57 -25.92
CA ILE A 54 -7.24 14.05 -27.27
C ILE A 54 -5.88 13.86 -27.92
N THR A 55 -5.57 12.65 -28.37
CA THR A 55 -4.26 12.28 -28.89
C THR A 55 -4.34 11.99 -30.38
N PHE A 56 -3.63 12.77 -31.18
CA PHE A 56 -3.41 12.53 -32.60
C PHE A 56 -2.11 11.74 -32.77
N VAL A 57 -2.21 10.54 -33.32
CA VAL A 57 -1.06 9.75 -33.76
C VAL A 57 -0.75 10.15 -35.20
N VAL A 58 0.16 11.11 -35.38
CA VAL A 58 0.39 11.74 -36.69
C VAL A 58 1.23 10.87 -37.63
N THR A 59 2.04 9.97 -37.08
CA THR A 59 2.84 8.99 -37.83
C THR A 59 3.14 7.77 -36.96
N GLU A 60 3.21 6.57 -37.54
CA GLU A 60 3.74 5.38 -36.85
C GLU A 60 5.27 5.26 -36.96
N ASP A 61 5.94 6.12 -37.75
CA ASP A 61 7.39 6.10 -37.90
C ASP A 61 8.11 6.85 -36.78
N CYS A 62 9.38 6.49 -36.57
CA CYS A 62 10.28 7.13 -35.64
C CYS A 62 11.70 7.08 -36.23
N ASN A 63 12.47 8.13 -36.06
CA ASN A 63 13.90 8.12 -36.40
C ASN A 63 14.77 7.32 -35.40
N LEU A 64 14.20 6.82 -34.29
CA LEU A 64 14.86 5.94 -33.32
C LEU A 64 14.22 4.54 -33.27
N ARG A 65 14.97 3.56 -32.76
CA ARG A 65 14.56 2.17 -32.50
C ARG A 65 14.81 1.83 -31.03
N CYS A 66 14.19 2.59 -30.13
CA CYS A 66 14.41 2.39 -28.70
C CYS A 66 14.02 0.96 -28.27
N LYS A 67 14.89 0.28 -27.53
CA LYS A 67 14.74 -1.15 -27.22
C LYS A 67 13.56 -1.46 -26.29
N TYR A 68 13.29 -0.60 -25.31
CA TYR A 68 12.13 -0.72 -24.43
C TYR A 68 10.81 -0.22 -25.03
N CYS A 69 10.81 0.28 -26.27
CA CYS A 69 9.64 0.94 -26.83
C CYS A 69 8.51 -0.08 -27.05
N TYR A 70 7.36 0.16 -26.44
CA TYR A 70 6.20 -0.70 -26.66
C TYR A 70 5.60 -0.55 -28.08
N ILE A 71 6.00 0.47 -28.84
CA ILE A 71 5.64 0.63 -30.25
C ILE A 71 6.58 -0.26 -31.07
N SER A 72 6.11 -1.46 -31.40
CA SER A 72 6.89 -2.48 -32.11
C SER A 72 6.69 -2.42 -33.62
N GLY A 73 5.53 -1.97 -34.11
CA GLY A 73 5.17 -1.92 -35.52
C GLY A 73 5.48 -0.62 -36.26
N LYS A 74 6.65 -0.02 -36.05
CA LYS A 74 7.01 1.29 -36.67
C LYS A 74 7.02 1.20 -38.20
N ALA A 75 6.27 2.08 -38.87
CA ALA A 75 6.10 2.06 -40.32
C ALA A 75 6.06 3.47 -40.93
N SER A 76 6.97 3.75 -41.87
CA SER A 76 7.11 5.03 -42.58
C SER A 76 5.93 5.39 -43.48
N GLU A 77 5.19 4.40 -43.99
CA GLU A 77 4.07 4.61 -44.93
C GLU A 77 2.76 5.00 -44.22
N LYS A 78 2.71 4.90 -42.89
CA LYS A 78 1.49 5.13 -42.10
C LYS A 78 1.52 6.52 -41.45
N VAL A 79 1.22 7.52 -42.27
CA VAL A 79 1.19 8.95 -41.90
C VAL A 79 -0.24 9.48 -42.00
N MET A 80 -0.68 10.24 -41.01
CA MET A 80 -1.99 10.89 -41.02
C MET A 80 -2.04 11.97 -42.11
N THR A 81 -3.10 12.01 -42.90
CA THR A 81 -3.30 13.09 -43.86
C THR A 81 -3.97 14.30 -43.21
N ILE A 82 -3.75 15.49 -43.77
CA ILE A 82 -4.43 16.70 -43.29
C ILE A 82 -5.95 16.60 -43.44
N GLU A 83 -6.44 15.89 -44.46
CA GLU A 83 -7.88 15.64 -44.66
C GLU A 83 -8.47 14.81 -43.51
N THR A 84 -7.79 13.72 -43.11
CA THR A 84 -8.22 12.90 -41.96
C THR A 84 -8.17 13.72 -40.69
N ALA A 85 -7.11 14.49 -40.47
CA ALA A 85 -6.96 15.31 -39.27
C ALA A 85 -8.05 16.40 -39.17
N LYS A 86 -8.38 17.08 -40.27
CA LYS A 86 -9.47 18.06 -40.32
C LYS A 86 -10.81 17.42 -39.99
N LYS A 87 -11.12 16.27 -40.60
CA LYS A 87 -12.35 15.52 -40.28
C LYS A 87 -12.40 15.10 -38.82
N ALA A 88 -11.28 14.69 -38.24
CA ALA A 88 -11.21 14.36 -36.82
C ALA A 88 -11.51 15.57 -35.94
N VAL A 89 -10.90 16.73 -36.24
CA VAL A 89 -11.21 17.99 -35.54
C VAL A 89 -12.68 18.35 -35.67
N ASP A 90 -13.24 18.27 -36.88
CA ASP A 90 -14.66 18.56 -37.13
C ASP A 90 -15.57 17.66 -36.30
N TYR A 91 -15.32 16.35 -36.35
CA TYR A 91 -16.05 15.34 -35.56
C TYR A 91 -16.03 15.65 -34.07
N LEU A 92 -14.86 15.98 -33.52
CA LEU A 92 -14.70 16.25 -32.08
C LEU A 92 -15.44 17.52 -31.64
N LEU A 93 -15.37 18.58 -32.44
CA LEU A 93 -16.05 19.85 -32.17
C LEU A 93 -17.57 19.75 -32.32
N ASP A 94 -18.05 18.83 -33.14
CA ASP A 94 -19.50 18.59 -33.32
C ASP A 94 -20.06 17.58 -32.29
N SER A 95 -19.20 16.86 -31.57
CA SER A 95 -19.57 15.81 -30.60
C SER A 95 -19.70 16.32 -29.16
N GLY A 96 -20.29 17.50 -28.96
CA GLY A 96 -20.36 18.19 -27.66
C GLY A 96 -21.05 17.40 -26.54
N GLU A 97 -21.94 16.46 -26.87
CA GLU A 97 -22.60 15.58 -25.89
C GLU A 97 -21.65 14.52 -25.30
N VAL A 98 -20.64 14.10 -26.08
CA VAL A 98 -19.61 13.13 -25.65
C VAL A 98 -18.45 13.83 -24.96
N PHE A 99 -18.06 15.01 -25.44
CA PHE A 99 -16.90 15.76 -24.96
C PHE A 99 -17.28 17.06 -24.24
N ASN A 100 -17.70 16.94 -22.98
CA ASN A 100 -18.24 18.08 -22.23
C ASN A 100 -17.23 18.81 -21.32
N SER A 101 -15.93 18.52 -21.38
CA SER A 101 -14.94 19.27 -20.58
C SER A 101 -14.81 20.73 -21.03
N GLU A 102 -14.59 21.65 -20.09
CA GLU A 102 -14.37 23.08 -20.37
C GLU A 102 -13.00 23.38 -20.99
N ALA A 103 -12.04 22.47 -20.81
CA ALA A 103 -10.69 22.58 -21.32
C ALA A 103 -10.31 21.35 -22.15
N VAL A 104 -9.42 21.52 -23.13
CA VAL A 104 -8.90 20.42 -23.96
C VAL A 104 -7.39 20.49 -24.10
N VAL A 105 -6.75 19.31 -24.05
CA VAL A 105 -5.34 19.14 -24.44
C VAL A 105 -5.31 18.33 -25.74
N TRP A 106 -4.79 18.97 -26.78
CA TRP A 106 -4.53 18.37 -28.07
C TRP A 106 -3.10 17.82 -28.05
N ASN A 107 -2.99 16.52 -27.77
CA ASN A 107 -1.74 15.80 -27.72
C ASN A 107 -1.35 15.33 -29.13
N PHE A 108 -0.11 15.58 -29.54
CA PHE A 108 0.47 15.01 -30.75
C PHE A 108 1.55 14.00 -30.36
N ILE A 109 1.39 12.78 -30.86
CA ILE A 109 2.31 11.66 -30.66
C ILE A 109 2.47 10.90 -31.98
N GLY A 110 3.29 9.86 -31.96
CA GLY A 110 3.50 8.96 -33.07
C GLY A 110 4.51 7.90 -32.65
N GLY A 111 5.29 7.42 -33.60
CA GLY A 111 6.65 6.98 -33.27
C GLY A 111 7.52 8.18 -32.89
N GLU A 112 7.63 9.19 -33.76
CA GLU A 112 8.21 10.51 -33.48
C GLU A 112 7.38 11.61 -34.17
N PRO A 113 6.61 12.44 -33.43
CA PRO A 113 5.72 13.42 -34.03
C PRO A 113 6.43 14.54 -34.79
N LEU A 114 7.67 14.89 -34.43
CA LEU A 114 8.38 16.00 -35.09
C LEU A 114 8.83 15.68 -36.53
N LEU A 115 8.72 14.42 -36.98
CA LEU A 115 8.84 14.07 -38.40
C LEU A 115 7.74 14.76 -39.24
N GLU A 116 6.56 14.95 -38.65
CA GLU A 116 5.37 15.50 -39.32
C GLU A 116 5.02 16.92 -38.82
N ILE A 117 6.04 17.73 -38.54
CA ILE A 117 5.84 19.06 -37.93
C ILE A 117 4.97 20.00 -38.78
N ASP A 118 5.05 19.92 -40.10
CA ASP A 118 4.24 20.74 -41.01
C ASP A 118 2.76 20.34 -40.95
N LEU A 119 2.47 19.06 -40.75
CA LEU A 119 1.10 18.57 -40.54
C LEU A 119 0.58 19.06 -39.19
N ILE A 120 1.37 18.94 -38.12
CA ILE A 120 0.99 19.42 -36.79
C ILE A 120 0.66 20.92 -36.83
N ASP A 121 1.48 21.74 -37.50
CA ASP A 121 1.22 23.19 -37.63
C ASP A 121 -0.11 23.48 -38.35
N GLN A 122 -0.39 22.74 -39.42
CA GLN A 122 -1.67 22.85 -40.14
C GLN A 122 -2.86 22.44 -39.28
N ILE A 123 -2.73 21.38 -38.47
CA ILE A 123 -3.79 20.93 -37.55
C ILE A 123 -4.03 21.99 -36.47
N CYS A 124 -2.96 22.52 -35.85
CA CYS A 124 -3.06 23.59 -34.86
C CYS A 124 -3.83 24.80 -35.41
N ASP A 125 -3.50 25.23 -36.62
CA ASP A 125 -4.21 26.33 -37.28
C ASP A 125 -5.67 26.02 -37.56
N TYR A 126 -5.95 24.82 -38.07
CA TYR A 126 -7.32 24.40 -38.32
C TYR A 126 -8.17 24.37 -37.04
N ILE A 127 -7.63 23.83 -35.94
CA ILE A 127 -8.29 23.82 -34.63
C ILE A 127 -8.61 25.25 -34.18
N LYS A 128 -7.65 26.18 -34.25
CA LYS A 128 -7.86 27.58 -33.86
C LYS A 128 -8.94 28.25 -34.72
N VAL A 129 -8.91 28.04 -36.03
CA VAL A 129 -9.90 28.62 -36.96
C VAL A 129 -11.30 28.05 -36.70
N GLU A 130 -11.43 26.73 -36.60
CA GLU A 130 -12.74 26.09 -36.44
C GLU A 130 -13.37 26.32 -35.07
N THR A 131 -12.56 26.29 -34.01
CA THR A 131 -13.05 26.65 -32.66
C THR A 131 -13.53 28.09 -32.60
N TYR A 132 -12.81 29.03 -33.23
CA TYR A 132 -13.26 30.42 -33.34
C TYR A 132 -14.54 30.54 -34.16
N ARG A 133 -14.59 29.91 -35.36
CA ARG A 133 -15.74 29.96 -36.28
C ARG A 133 -17.03 29.43 -35.64
N ARG A 134 -16.91 28.39 -34.82
CA ARG A 134 -18.04 27.75 -34.12
C ARG A 134 -18.35 28.39 -32.76
N ASN A 135 -17.58 29.41 -32.34
CA ASN A 135 -17.62 29.95 -30.98
C ASN A 135 -17.54 28.83 -29.91
N HIS A 136 -16.70 27.83 -30.16
CA HIS A 136 -16.59 26.64 -29.33
C HIS A 136 -15.80 26.95 -28.06
N LYS A 137 -16.24 26.41 -26.90
CA LYS A 137 -15.61 26.67 -25.60
C LYS A 137 -14.10 26.40 -25.56
N TRP A 138 -13.66 25.38 -26.29
CA TRP A 138 -12.24 25.03 -26.40
C TRP A 138 -11.39 26.09 -27.10
N GLY A 139 -11.96 26.99 -27.91
CA GLY A 139 -11.20 28.08 -28.54
C GLY A 139 -10.54 29.04 -27.54
N ASN A 140 -11.10 29.13 -26.32
CA ASN A 140 -10.58 29.97 -25.24
C ASN A 140 -9.79 29.19 -24.18
N CYS A 141 -9.85 27.85 -24.20
CA CYS A 141 -9.29 27.01 -23.14
C CYS A 141 -8.71 25.72 -23.73
N TYR A 142 -7.60 25.85 -24.44
CA TYR A 142 -6.87 24.73 -25.02
C TYR A 142 -5.37 24.79 -24.76
N ARG A 143 -4.73 23.62 -24.88
CA ARG A 143 -3.28 23.46 -24.93
C ARG A 143 -2.90 22.47 -26.03
N PHE A 144 -1.90 22.81 -26.83
CA PHE A 144 -1.19 21.86 -27.68
C PHE A 144 -0.07 21.22 -26.88
N ASN A 145 0.04 19.90 -26.90
CA ASN A 145 1.10 19.18 -26.20
C ASN A 145 1.78 18.20 -27.15
N ILE A 146 3.11 18.20 -27.19
CA ILE A 146 3.89 17.32 -28.06
C ILE A 146 4.92 16.56 -27.22
N CYS A 147 4.91 15.23 -27.33
CA CYS A 147 5.89 14.35 -26.69
C CYS A 147 6.89 13.86 -27.75
N THR A 148 8.16 14.21 -27.61
CA THR A 148 9.21 13.96 -28.63
C THR A 148 10.45 13.31 -28.03
N ASN A 149 11.22 12.61 -28.86
CA ASN A 149 12.58 12.18 -28.56
C ASN A 149 13.60 13.33 -28.56
N GLY A 150 13.25 14.51 -29.08
CA GLY A 150 14.05 15.72 -29.02
C GLY A 150 15.09 15.90 -30.12
N ILE A 151 15.31 14.92 -31.00
CA ILE A 151 16.36 15.01 -32.04
C ILE A 151 16.10 16.17 -33.02
N LEU A 152 14.83 16.37 -33.39
CA LEU A 152 14.43 17.40 -34.36
C LEU A 152 14.02 18.72 -33.70
N TYR A 153 14.24 18.85 -32.39
CA TYR A 153 13.73 19.98 -31.60
C TYR A 153 14.22 21.34 -32.11
N ASP A 154 15.50 21.46 -32.45
CA ASP A 154 16.11 22.73 -32.86
C ASP A 154 15.89 23.09 -34.35
N THR A 155 15.13 22.29 -35.08
CA THR A 155 14.84 22.60 -36.49
C THR A 155 14.01 23.88 -36.62
N GLU A 156 14.24 24.65 -37.69
CA GLU A 156 13.56 25.93 -37.93
C GLU A 156 12.02 25.79 -37.88
N LYS A 157 11.49 24.72 -38.45
CA LYS A 157 10.04 24.44 -38.48
C LYS A 157 9.46 24.25 -37.08
N VAL A 158 10.13 23.49 -36.21
CA VAL A 158 9.69 23.27 -34.82
C VAL A 158 9.77 24.57 -34.03
N GLN A 159 10.84 25.34 -34.19
CA GLN A 159 10.99 26.63 -33.52
C GLN A 159 9.95 27.65 -33.97
N ASN A 160 9.56 27.63 -35.26
CA ASN A 160 8.46 28.44 -35.78
C ASN A 160 7.11 28.05 -35.18
N LEU A 161 6.81 26.75 -35.05
CA LEU A 161 5.59 26.27 -34.38
C LEU A 161 5.53 26.74 -32.92
N ILE A 162 6.63 26.59 -32.17
CA ILE A 162 6.73 27.03 -30.77
C ILE A 162 6.49 28.53 -30.67
N LYS A 163 7.16 29.33 -31.51
CA LYS A 163 6.99 30.79 -31.53
C LYS A 163 5.55 31.19 -31.83
N LYS A 164 4.92 30.54 -32.82
CA LYS A 164 3.54 30.79 -33.25
C LYS A 164 2.51 30.47 -32.17
N ASN A 165 2.77 29.47 -31.33
CA ASN A 165 1.82 28.96 -30.33
C ASN A 165 2.30 29.14 -28.88
N LYS A 166 3.24 30.07 -28.62
CA LYS A 166 3.99 30.20 -27.35
C LYS A 166 3.12 30.21 -26.08
N SER A 167 1.92 30.78 -26.13
CA SER A 167 1.02 30.87 -24.97
C SER A 167 0.25 29.58 -24.66
N ASN A 168 0.14 28.66 -25.62
CA ASN A 168 -0.72 27.49 -25.54
C ASN A 168 -0.01 26.18 -25.90
N ILE A 169 1.30 26.18 -26.18
CA ILE A 169 2.08 24.98 -26.49
C ILE A 169 2.85 24.46 -25.28
N SER A 170 2.92 23.15 -25.16
CA SER A 170 3.74 22.39 -24.22
C SER A 170 4.55 21.37 -25.02
N MET A 171 5.83 21.23 -24.68
CA MET A 171 6.76 20.29 -25.32
C MET A 171 7.41 19.43 -24.25
N GLY A 172 7.37 18.11 -24.41
CA GLY A 172 8.06 17.13 -23.57
C GLY A 172 9.19 16.46 -24.33
N ILE A 173 10.44 16.70 -23.94
CA ILE A 173 11.61 15.96 -24.46
C ILE A 173 11.91 14.78 -23.54
N THR A 174 12.07 13.60 -24.13
CA THR A 174 12.44 12.37 -23.41
C THR A 174 13.95 12.17 -23.39
N ILE A 175 14.55 12.22 -22.20
CA ILE A 175 15.97 11.94 -21.96
C ILE A 175 16.09 11.06 -20.72
N ASP A 176 16.75 9.91 -20.86
CA ASP A 176 16.73 8.86 -19.84
C ASP A 176 17.78 9.01 -18.72
N GLY A 177 18.74 9.92 -18.86
CA GLY A 177 19.83 10.02 -17.88
C GLY A 177 21.18 10.30 -18.49
N THR A 178 22.20 9.61 -17.96
CA THR A 178 23.57 9.63 -18.47
C THR A 178 23.62 9.17 -19.93
N LYS A 179 24.71 9.51 -20.62
CA LYS A 179 24.93 9.07 -22.01
C LYS A 179 24.83 7.56 -22.13
N GLU A 180 25.46 6.85 -21.19
CA GLU A 180 25.52 5.39 -21.12
C GLU A 180 24.13 4.77 -21.03
N LYS A 181 23.29 5.23 -20.09
CA LYS A 181 21.91 4.73 -19.96
C LYS A 181 21.06 5.09 -21.18
N HIS A 182 21.16 6.33 -21.64
CA HIS A 182 20.38 6.83 -22.76
C HIS A 182 20.69 6.05 -24.03
N ASP A 183 21.95 5.94 -24.40
CA ASP A 183 22.41 5.31 -25.64
C ASP A 183 22.26 3.79 -25.60
N LEU A 184 22.19 3.18 -24.41
CA LEU A 184 21.89 1.75 -24.29
C LEU A 184 20.49 1.42 -24.82
N GLN A 185 19.53 2.31 -24.58
CA GLN A 185 18.13 2.08 -24.87
C GLN A 185 17.64 2.82 -26.11
N ARG A 186 18.03 4.09 -26.29
CA ARG A 186 17.52 5.00 -27.31
C ARG A 186 18.57 5.12 -28.42
N VAL A 187 18.43 4.23 -29.40
CA VAL A 187 19.37 4.09 -30.50
C VAL A 187 18.72 4.44 -31.84
N TYR A 188 19.52 4.89 -32.78
CA TYR A 188 19.16 4.96 -34.19
C TYR A 188 19.00 3.55 -34.80
N PRO A 189 18.42 3.41 -36.00
CA PRO A 189 18.27 2.12 -36.67
C PRO A 189 19.59 1.36 -36.91
N ASP A 190 20.72 2.06 -36.97
CA ASP A 190 22.07 1.50 -37.10
C ASP A 190 22.69 1.08 -35.75
N GLY A 191 22.00 1.32 -34.64
CA GLY A 191 22.45 1.02 -33.28
C GLY A 191 23.26 2.14 -32.63
N LYS A 192 23.55 3.26 -33.30
CA LYS A 192 24.24 4.42 -32.70
C LYS A 192 23.35 5.03 -31.61
N GLY A 193 23.94 5.43 -30.49
CA GLY A 193 23.27 6.20 -29.44
C GLY A 193 22.85 7.60 -29.88
N SER A 194 21.83 8.16 -29.23
CA SER A 194 21.22 9.46 -29.57
C SER A 194 21.48 10.60 -28.59
N TYR A 195 22.22 10.37 -27.50
CA TYR A 195 22.41 11.35 -26.43
C TYR A 195 23.07 12.65 -26.88
N ASP A 196 24.17 12.55 -27.63
CA ASP A 196 24.96 13.73 -28.04
C ASP A 196 24.13 14.64 -28.95
N ASP A 197 23.23 14.06 -29.73
CA ASP A 197 22.37 14.77 -30.68
C ASP A 197 21.18 15.49 -29.98
N ILE A 198 20.88 15.19 -28.71
CA ILE A 198 19.76 15.81 -27.96
C ILE A 198 20.18 16.75 -26.83
N ILE A 199 21.41 16.65 -26.31
CA ILE A 199 21.76 17.35 -25.06
C ILE A 199 21.71 18.88 -25.20
N ASP A 200 22.13 19.40 -26.35
CA ASP A 200 22.02 20.83 -26.66
C ASP A 200 20.56 21.27 -26.79
N ASN A 201 19.71 20.41 -27.35
CA ASN A 201 18.28 20.65 -27.46
C ASN A 201 17.60 20.69 -26.08
N VAL A 202 18.07 19.90 -25.12
CA VAL A 202 17.58 19.93 -23.73
C VAL A 202 17.91 21.27 -23.07
N ASN A 203 19.11 21.83 -23.30
CA ASN A 203 19.47 23.15 -22.78
C ASN A 203 18.56 24.24 -23.35
N LYS A 204 18.36 24.26 -24.67
CA LYS A 204 17.45 25.19 -25.34
C LYS A 204 16.00 25.04 -24.86
N TRP A 205 15.54 23.81 -24.70
CA TRP A 205 14.20 23.51 -24.19
C TRP A 205 13.96 24.08 -22.79
N LYS A 206 14.94 23.95 -21.89
CA LYS A 206 14.88 24.56 -20.56
C LYS A 206 14.84 26.09 -20.62
N GLU A 207 15.61 26.72 -21.49
CA GLU A 207 15.54 28.19 -21.67
C GLU A 207 14.15 28.66 -22.12
N GLN A 208 13.47 27.85 -22.94
CA GLN A 208 12.17 28.19 -23.51
C GLN A 208 10.98 27.89 -22.58
N PHE A 209 11.07 26.82 -21.79
CA PHE A 209 9.97 26.31 -20.96
C PHE A 209 10.27 26.35 -19.44
N GLY A 210 11.43 26.87 -19.04
CA GLY A 210 11.84 27.05 -17.65
C GLY A 210 12.35 25.74 -17.01
N SER A 211 11.51 25.10 -16.21
CA SER A 211 11.83 23.84 -15.53
C SER A 211 10.94 22.72 -16.06
N PRO A 212 11.14 22.28 -17.30
CA PRO A 212 10.27 21.28 -17.89
C PRO A 212 10.51 19.90 -17.25
N ILE A 213 9.55 19.00 -17.48
CA ILE A 213 9.53 17.66 -16.89
C ILE A 213 9.93 16.65 -17.97
N THR A 214 10.95 15.85 -17.70
CA THR A 214 11.32 14.71 -18.57
C THR A 214 10.92 13.40 -17.92
N LYS A 215 10.47 12.44 -18.73
CA LYS A 215 10.07 11.11 -18.25
C LYS A 215 11.17 10.10 -18.56
N VAL A 216 11.60 9.37 -17.53
CA VAL A 216 12.55 8.27 -17.65
C VAL A 216 11.81 6.94 -17.74
N THR A 217 12.25 6.08 -18.65
CA THR A 217 11.82 4.68 -18.73
C THR A 217 12.96 3.78 -18.28
N ILE A 218 12.64 2.74 -17.51
CA ILE A 218 13.61 1.82 -16.92
C ILE A 218 13.28 0.41 -17.41
N GLY A 219 14.23 -0.23 -18.08
CA GLY A 219 14.15 -1.61 -18.56
C GLY A 219 15.18 -2.50 -17.86
N HIS A 220 15.21 -3.79 -18.19
CA HIS A 220 16.17 -4.75 -17.63
C HIS A 220 17.63 -4.29 -17.81
N ASP A 221 18.06 -4.05 -19.05
CA ASP A 221 19.47 -3.79 -19.36
C ASP A 221 20.03 -2.52 -18.69
N ASP A 222 19.16 -1.57 -18.33
CA ASP A 222 19.56 -0.23 -17.90
C ASP A 222 19.42 0.03 -16.39
N LEU A 223 19.04 -0.99 -15.62
CA LEU A 223 18.84 -0.93 -14.17
C LEU A 223 20.07 -0.39 -13.44
N ILE A 224 21.27 -0.83 -13.83
CA ILE A 224 22.53 -0.47 -13.16
C ILE A 224 22.83 1.05 -13.18
N TYR A 225 22.16 1.81 -14.06
CA TYR A 225 22.38 3.24 -14.24
C TYR A 225 21.27 4.12 -13.65
N VAL A 226 20.26 3.55 -12.99
CA VAL A 226 19.08 4.30 -12.50
C VAL A 226 19.47 5.47 -11.59
N ALA A 227 20.33 5.24 -10.59
CA ALA A 227 20.68 6.28 -9.61
C ALA A 227 21.43 7.45 -10.26
N GLU A 228 22.50 7.14 -10.99
CA GLU A 228 23.33 8.15 -11.64
C GLU A 228 22.57 8.92 -12.72
N SER A 229 21.64 8.26 -13.40
CA SER A 229 20.81 8.88 -14.44
C SER A 229 19.87 9.92 -13.88
N ILE A 230 19.19 9.62 -12.77
CA ILE A 230 18.33 10.61 -12.11
C ILE A 230 19.15 11.78 -11.57
N ILE A 231 20.31 11.49 -10.94
CA ILE A 231 21.24 12.52 -10.46
C ILE A 231 21.72 13.41 -11.61
N HIS A 232 22.07 12.82 -12.75
CA HIS A 232 22.50 13.54 -13.93
C HIS A 232 21.42 14.50 -14.45
N LEU A 233 20.17 14.04 -14.56
CA LEU A 233 19.05 14.90 -14.97
C LEU A 233 18.82 16.07 -14.02
N TRP A 234 18.95 15.84 -12.70
CA TRP A 234 18.91 16.90 -11.70
C TRP A 234 20.04 17.91 -11.84
N ASN A 235 21.25 17.45 -12.17
CA ASN A 235 22.41 18.30 -12.44
C ASN A 235 22.26 19.09 -13.74
N LEU A 236 21.55 18.55 -14.73
CA LEU A 236 21.12 19.28 -15.92
C LEU A 236 20.03 20.31 -15.62
N GLY A 237 19.50 20.38 -14.39
CA GLY A 237 18.48 21.36 -13.98
C GLY A 237 17.03 20.92 -14.24
N LEU A 238 16.80 19.64 -14.55
CA LEU A 238 15.46 19.05 -14.65
C LEU A 238 15.04 18.56 -13.26
N THR A 239 14.48 19.44 -12.42
CA THR A 239 14.33 19.15 -10.98
C THR A 239 13.22 18.17 -10.63
N ASN A 240 12.33 17.86 -11.57
CA ASN A 240 11.22 16.93 -11.40
C ASN A 240 11.36 15.80 -12.43
N VAL A 241 11.66 14.59 -11.96
CA VAL A 241 11.96 13.44 -12.82
C VAL A 241 10.98 12.29 -12.54
N PRO A 242 9.85 12.23 -13.25
CA PRO A 242 9.00 11.06 -13.30
C PRO A 242 9.75 9.89 -13.95
N ALA A 243 9.78 8.76 -13.26
CA ALA A 243 10.43 7.56 -13.74
C ALA A 243 9.53 6.34 -13.51
N ASN A 244 9.48 5.44 -14.49
CA ASN A 244 8.72 4.20 -14.42
C ASN A 244 9.52 3.04 -14.99
N VAL A 245 9.31 1.87 -14.42
CA VAL A 245 9.72 0.60 -15.01
C VAL A 245 8.79 0.25 -16.18
N VAL A 246 9.30 -0.48 -17.17
CA VAL A 246 8.46 -1.07 -18.23
C VAL A 246 7.45 -2.07 -17.64
N TYR A 247 6.28 -2.19 -18.25
CA TYR A 247 5.20 -3.08 -17.76
C TYR A 247 5.24 -4.47 -18.39
N GLU A 248 6.02 -4.60 -19.46
CA GLU A 248 6.22 -5.78 -20.28
C GLU A 248 7.03 -6.86 -19.51
N ASP A 249 6.89 -8.11 -19.96
CA ASP A 249 7.56 -9.28 -19.36
C ASP A 249 9.02 -9.38 -19.81
N VAL A 250 9.86 -8.50 -19.25
CA VAL A 250 11.29 -8.41 -19.59
C VAL A 250 12.21 -8.63 -18.39
N TRP A 251 11.65 -8.87 -17.20
CA TRP A 251 12.40 -8.87 -15.94
C TRP A 251 13.01 -10.23 -15.66
N GLU A 252 14.29 -10.24 -15.30
CA GLU A 252 15.06 -11.44 -14.98
C GLU A 252 15.25 -11.62 -13.47
N ALA A 253 15.73 -12.81 -13.08
CA ALA A 253 16.04 -13.10 -11.69
C ALA A 253 17.20 -12.23 -11.19
N GLY A 254 16.97 -11.42 -10.16
CA GLY A 254 17.97 -10.53 -9.57
C GLY A 254 17.76 -9.05 -9.93
N ASP A 255 16.92 -8.74 -10.91
CA ASP A 255 16.61 -7.36 -11.31
C ASP A 255 16.00 -6.54 -10.17
N ASP A 256 15.13 -7.15 -9.37
CA ASP A 256 14.51 -6.49 -8.23
C ASP A 256 15.54 -6.12 -7.16
N VAL A 257 16.56 -6.97 -6.97
CA VAL A 257 17.67 -6.71 -6.05
C VAL A 257 18.54 -5.56 -6.58
N LEU A 258 18.90 -5.58 -7.87
CA LEU A 258 19.70 -4.52 -8.48
C LEU A 258 18.94 -3.19 -8.47
N PHE A 259 17.65 -3.21 -8.78
CA PHE A 259 16.80 -2.02 -8.75
C PHE A 259 16.70 -1.43 -7.34
N GLU A 260 16.47 -2.27 -6.33
CA GLU A 260 16.47 -1.84 -4.92
C GLU A 260 17.80 -1.17 -4.55
N GLN A 261 18.94 -1.77 -4.91
CA GLN A 261 20.27 -1.20 -4.63
C GLN A 261 20.44 0.18 -5.28
N GLN A 262 19.99 0.35 -6.52
CA GLN A 262 20.08 1.63 -7.23
C GLN A 262 19.17 2.69 -6.62
N LEU A 263 17.96 2.32 -6.19
CA LEU A 263 17.09 3.23 -5.47
C LEU A 263 17.68 3.62 -4.12
N MET A 264 18.24 2.66 -3.35
CA MET A 264 18.92 2.98 -2.10
C MET A 264 20.11 3.92 -2.31
N LYS A 265 20.90 3.70 -3.37
CA LYS A 265 22.00 4.61 -3.76
C LYS A 265 21.50 6.02 -4.06
N LEU A 266 20.36 6.15 -4.75
CA LEU A 266 19.73 7.44 -5.00
C LEU A 266 19.22 8.10 -3.71
N ALA A 267 18.60 7.32 -2.82
CA ALA A 267 18.13 7.79 -1.52
C ALA A 267 19.31 8.31 -0.67
N ASP A 268 20.40 7.55 -0.58
CA ASP A 268 21.61 7.94 0.13
C ASP A 268 22.18 9.24 -0.43
N TYR A 269 22.29 9.36 -1.77
CA TYR A 269 22.74 10.61 -2.39
C TYR A 269 21.87 11.82 -2.00
N VAL A 270 20.55 11.67 -2.00
CA VAL A 270 19.63 12.73 -1.58
C VAL A 270 19.81 13.09 -0.11
N LEU A 271 19.96 12.10 0.77
CA LEU A 271 20.11 12.29 2.20
C LEU A 271 21.46 12.91 2.57
N ASP A 272 22.55 12.40 2.00
CA ASP A 272 23.92 12.86 2.26
C ASP A 272 24.12 14.33 1.84
N ASN A 273 23.47 14.74 0.74
CA ASN A 273 23.56 16.09 0.19
C ASN A 273 22.39 17.02 0.56
N GLU A 274 21.47 16.57 1.41
CA GLU A 274 20.31 17.36 1.89
C GLU A 274 19.37 17.87 0.79
N LEU A 275 19.18 17.05 -0.25
CA LEU A 275 18.49 17.43 -1.48
C LEU A 275 16.97 17.17 -1.45
N TRP A 276 16.43 16.64 -0.35
CA TRP A 276 15.02 16.24 -0.26
C TRP A 276 14.04 17.40 -0.45
N ASN A 277 14.47 18.66 -0.30
CA ASN A 277 13.66 19.87 -0.55
C ASN A 277 13.77 20.43 -1.97
N LYS A 278 14.75 19.94 -2.73
CA LYS A 278 15.14 20.52 -4.01
C LYS A 278 14.56 19.75 -5.19
N TYR A 279 14.61 18.43 -5.12
CA TYR A 279 14.30 17.54 -6.23
C TYR A 279 13.10 16.63 -5.95
N SER A 280 12.45 16.16 -7.01
CA SER A 280 11.39 15.15 -6.94
C SER A 280 11.64 14.00 -7.91
N CYS A 281 11.21 12.81 -7.51
CA CYS A 281 11.17 11.61 -8.34
C CYS A 281 9.98 10.74 -7.95
N THR A 282 9.19 10.29 -8.93
CA THR A 282 7.98 9.48 -8.68
C THR A 282 8.28 8.10 -8.12
N LEU A 283 9.54 7.65 -8.14
CA LEU A 283 9.94 6.38 -7.54
C LEU A 283 9.89 6.41 -6.01
N PHE A 284 9.85 7.61 -5.40
CA PHE A 284 9.89 7.81 -3.95
C PHE A 284 8.60 8.41 -3.35
N GLU A 285 7.49 8.38 -4.10
CA GLU A 285 6.23 8.96 -3.63
C GLU A 285 5.81 8.46 -2.25
N GLU A 286 5.38 9.39 -1.40
CA GLU A 286 5.09 9.11 0.02
C GLU A 286 4.00 8.04 0.21
N HIS A 287 3.12 7.81 -0.77
CA HIS A 287 2.05 6.81 -0.64
C HIS A 287 2.48 5.38 -1.04
N ILE A 288 3.68 5.17 -1.58
CA ILE A 288 4.12 3.87 -2.12
C ILE A 288 4.36 2.83 -1.02
N GLY A 289 3.70 1.68 -1.08
CA GLY A 289 3.92 0.59 -0.13
C GLY A 289 2.97 0.55 1.06
N TYR A 290 1.87 1.31 1.00
CA TYR A 290 0.70 1.09 1.85
C TYR A 290 -0.25 0.05 1.26
N PRO A 291 -1.19 -0.49 2.05
CA PRO A 291 -2.32 -1.23 1.51
C PRO A 291 -3.21 -0.33 0.65
N GLN A 292 -3.85 -0.87 -0.37
CA GLN A 292 -4.86 -0.11 -1.12
C GLN A 292 -6.11 0.13 -0.27
N SER A 293 -6.60 1.37 -0.27
CA SER A 293 -7.89 1.69 0.36
C SER A 293 -9.05 1.06 -0.43
N LYS A 294 -10.22 0.94 0.20
CA LYS A 294 -11.45 0.50 -0.51
C LYS A 294 -11.74 1.39 -1.74
N LYS A 295 -11.48 2.69 -1.63
CA LYS A 295 -11.67 3.65 -2.72
C LYS A 295 -10.69 3.43 -3.87
N ASP A 296 -9.43 3.12 -3.56
CA ASP A 296 -8.41 2.86 -4.58
C ASP A 296 -8.66 1.55 -5.32
N LYS A 297 -9.19 0.53 -4.62
CA LYS A 297 -9.57 -0.75 -5.24
C LYS A 297 -10.67 -0.57 -6.29
N CYS A 298 -11.63 0.32 -6.05
CA CYS A 298 -12.73 0.62 -6.97
C CYS A 298 -12.39 1.68 -8.04
N ARG A 299 -11.10 1.84 -8.38
CA ARG A 299 -10.64 2.80 -9.39
C ARG A 299 -9.70 2.15 -10.39
N ASN A 300 -9.80 2.59 -11.64
CA ASN A 300 -8.78 2.32 -12.65
C ASN A 300 -7.48 3.06 -12.29
N HIS A 301 -6.32 2.44 -12.53
CA HIS A 301 -5.02 3.04 -12.29
C HIS A 301 -4.72 4.24 -13.20
N CYS A 302 -5.21 4.23 -14.44
CA CYS A 302 -4.96 5.28 -15.42
C CYS A 302 -6.26 5.85 -16.00
N GLY A 303 -6.14 6.85 -16.87
CA GLY A 303 -7.27 7.52 -17.52
C GLY A 303 -7.87 6.78 -18.72
N THR A 304 -7.51 5.53 -19.00
CA THR A 304 -8.09 4.77 -20.13
C THR A 304 -9.62 4.74 -20.01
N GLY A 305 -10.30 5.06 -21.12
CA GLY A 305 -11.75 5.25 -21.16
C GLY A 305 -12.22 6.68 -20.91
N LYS A 306 -11.34 7.58 -20.44
CA LYS A 306 -11.55 9.03 -20.35
C LYS A 306 -10.69 9.83 -21.33
N MET A 307 -9.67 9.21 -21.90
CA MET A 307 -8.81 9.76 -22.95
C MET A 307 -9.18 9.18 -24.31
N LEU A 308 -8.84 9.91 -25.37
CA LEU A 308 -9.09 9.49 -26.75
C LEU A 308 -7.81 9.53 -27.57
N ALA A 309 -7.56 8.50 -28.38
CA ALA A 309 -6.51 8.48 -29.38
C ALA A 309 -7.09 8.26 -30.78
N ILE A 310 -6.49 8.90 -31.78
CA ILE A 310 -6.92 8.90 -33.17
C ILE A 310 -5.72 8.54 -34.06
N ASP A 311 -5.87 7.51 -34.88
CA ASP A 311 -4.82 7.05 -35.78
C ASP A 311 -4.88 7.70 -37.18
N TYR A 312 -3.93 7.37 -38.04
CA TYR A 312 -3.83 7.89 -39.41
C TYR A 312 -5.02 7.53 -40.30
N ARG A 313 -5.79 6.48 -39.96
CA ARG A 313 -7.01 6.05 -40.67
C ARG A 313 -8.25 6.80 -40.19
N GLY A 314 -8.18 7.46 -39.04
CA GLY A 314 -9.32 8.06 -38.36
C GLY A 314 -10.05 7.08 -37.44
N MET A 315 -9.42 5.98 -37.05
CA MET A 315 -9.94 5.06 -36.03
C MET A 315 -9.74 5.64 -34.64
N LEU A 316 -10.71 5.38 -33.76
CA LEU A 316 -10.76 5.91 -32.39
C LEU A 316 -10.40 4.84 -31.38
N TYR A 317 -9.56 5.18 -30.40
CA TYR A 317 -9.06 4.27 -29.36
C TYR A 317 -9.14 4.90 -27.97
N PRO A 318 -9.35 4.09 -26.92
CA PRO A 318 -9.43 4.55 -25.54
C PRO A 318 -8.05 4.88 -24.93
N CYS A 319 -6.97 4.47 -25.59
CA CYS A 319 -5.62 5.04 -25.50
C CYS A 319 -4.73 4.44 -26.62
N ILE A 320 -3.56 5.01 -26.84
CA ILE A 320 -2.60 4.55 -27.87
C ILE A 320 -2.13 3.09 -27.69
N ARG A 321 -2.18 2.54 -26.46
CA ARG A 321 -1.72 1.16 -26.19
C ARG A 321 -2.66 0.09 -26.74
N PHE A 322 -3.84 0.47 -27.26
CA PHE A 322 -4.81 -0.44 -27.88
C PHE A 322 -4.74 -0.50 -29.41
N MET A 323 -3.80 0.24 -30.02
CA MET A 323 -3.59 0.26 -31.45
C MET A 323 -2.72 -0.92 -31.90
N ASP A 324 -2.86 -1.33 -33.16
CA ASP A 324 -2.14 -2.47 -33.76
C ASP A 324 -0.62 -2.39 -33.55
N TYR A 325 0.01 -1.25 -33.81
CA TYR A 325 1.46 -1.03 -33.71
C TYR A 325 2.01 -1.03 -32.27
N SER A 326 1.13 -0.99 -31.26
CA SER A 326 1.47 -1.02 -29.83
C SER A 326 1.20 -2.36 -29.16
N LEU A 327 0.47 -3.24 -29.84
CA LEU A 327 0.13 -4.59 -29.38
C LEU A 327 1.00 -5.60 -30.11
N SER A 328 1.44 -6.62 -29.39
CA SER A 328 2.34 -7.66 -29.91
C SER A 328 1.68 -9.02 -30.07
N ARG A 329 0.57 -9.26 -29.35
CA ARG A 329 -0.10 -10.55 -29.26
C ARG A 329 -1.58 -10.48 -29.64
N LYS A 330 -2.21 -9.32 -29.42
CA LYS A 330 -3.64 -9.11 -29.68
C LYS A 330 -3.89 -8.19 -30.86
N LYS A 331 -5.13 -8.23 -31.36
CA LYS A 331 -5.61 -7.28 -32.37
C LYS A 331 -5.93 -5.94 -31.72
N GLU A 332 -5.92 -4.90 -32.53
CA GLU A 332 -6.33 -3.57 -32.08
C GLU A 332 -7.75 -3.55 -31.48
N PHE A 333 -7.94 -2.71 -30.46
CA PHE A 333 -9.24 -2.49 -29.81
C PHE A 333 -9.72 -1.06 -30.12
N SER A 334 -10.35 -0.88 -31.27
CA SER A 334 -10.98 0.39 -31.64
C SER A 334 -12.38 0.53 -31.05
N ILE A 335 -12.70 1.74 -30.59
CA ILE A 335 -14.01 2.13 -30.04
C ILE A 335 -14.88 2.88 -31.05
N GLY A 336 -14.46 2.95 -32.32
CA GLY A 336 -15.20 3.65 -33.37
C GLY A 336 -14.27 4.25 -34.43
N SER A 337 -14.83 5.14 -35.24
CA SER A 337 -14.11 5.92 -36.25
C SER A 337 -14.62 7.36 -36.26
N ILE A 338 -13.86 8.30 -36.80
CA ILE A 338 -14.33 9.68 -37.02
C ILE A 338 -15.45 9.77 -38.07
N TYR A 339 -15.72 8.68 -38.80
CA TYR A 339 -16.75 8.62 -39.85
C TYR A 339 -18.08 8.09 -39.30
N ASP A 340 -18.00 7.07 -38.44
CA ASP A 340 -19.17 6.38 -37.87
C ASP A 340 -19.47 6.83 -36.43
N GLY A 341 -18.54 7.57 -35.82
CA GLY A 341 -18.60 8.00 -34.42
C GLY A 341 -18.07 6.96 -33.43
N ILE A 342 -18.14 7.31 -32.15
CA ILE A 342 -17.81 6.43 -31.02
C ILE A 342 -18.95 5.45 -30.78
N ASP A 343 -18.61 4.18 -30.79
CA ASP A 343 -19.47 3.08 -30.36
C ASP A 343 -19.47 3.02 -28.83
N LEU A 344 -20.53 3.57 -28.22
CA LEU A 344 -20.66 3.64 -26.77
C LEU A 344 -20.72 2.25 -26.12
N ASP A 345 -21.19 1.20 -26.82
CA ASP A 345 -21.21 -0.15 -26.26
C ASP A 345 -19.80 -0.70 -26.08
N LYS A 346 -18.87 -0.40 -27.00
CA LYS A 346 -17.45 -0.72 -26.82
C LYS A 346 -16.80 0.10 -25.70
N VAL A 347 -17.24 1.34 -25.49
CA VAL A 347 -16.73 2.19 -24.38
C VAL A 347 -17.15 1.64 -23.02
N ARG A 348 -18.31 0.97 -22.91
CA ARG A 348 -18.81 0.39 -21.64
C ARG A 348 -17.81 -0.50 -20.93
N THR A 349 -16.97 -1.22 -21.68
CA THR A 349 -15.96 -2.10 -21.09
C THR A 349 -14.96 -1.35 -20.24
N PHE A 350 -14.62 -0.10 -20.60
CA PHE A 350 -13.64 0.71 -19.87
C PHE A 350 -14.22 1.35 -18.59
N TYR A 351 -15.54 1.57 -18.53
CA TYR A 351 -16.20 2.03 -17.29
C TYR A 351 -16.20 0.97 -16.19
N GLY A 352 -16.10 -0.31 -16.56
CA GLY A 352 -16.04 -1.41 -15.60
C GLY A 352 -14.64 -1.74 -15.08
N LEU A 353 -13.59 -1.00 -15.49
CA LEU A 353 -12.22 -1.33 -15.10
C LEU A 353 -11.87 -0.79 -13.72
N ASP A 354 -11.51 -1.69 -12.81
CA ASP A 354 -10.94 -1.36 -11.50
C ASP A 354 -10.00 -2.49 -11.02
N ALA A 355 -9.39 -2.32 -9.85
CA ALA A 355 -8.48 -3.33 -9.30
C ALA A 355 -9.21 -4.63 -8.94
N VAL A 356 -10.47 -4.55 -8.47
CA VAL A 356 -11.28 -5.67 -7.97
C VAL A 356 -11.56 -6.67 -9.07
N VAL A 357 -11.97 -6.20 -10.25
CA VAL A 357 -12.36 -7.09 -11.36
C VAL A 357 -11.17 -7.60 -12.17
N GLN A 358 -10.01 -6.95 -12.09
CA GLN A 358 -8.82 -7.32 -12.89
C GLN A 358 -7.79 -8.13 -12.11
N SER A 359 -7.74 -7.99 -10.78
CA SER A 359 -6.63 -8.50 -9.96
C SER A 359 -6.98 -9.79 -9.22
N THR A 360 -5.96 -10.60 -8.93
CA THR A 360 -6.11 -11.80 -8.08
C THR A 360 -6.31 -11.43 -6.60
N ASP A 361 -6.77 -12.40 -5.80
CA ASP A 361 -6.84 -12.25 -4.33
C ASP A 361 -5.50 -11.87 -3.70
N GLU A 362 -4.38 -12.35 -4.25
CA GLU A 362 -3.04 -11.97 -3.81
C GLU A 362 -2.83 -10.46 -3.96
N CYS A 363 -3.17 -9.90 -5.12
CA CYS A 363 -3.03 -8.47 -5.38
C CYS A 363 -3.98 -7.63 -4.53
N LEU A 364 -5.24 -8.07 -4.36
CA LEU A 364 -6.25 -7.35 -3.58
C LEU A 364 -5.94 -7.34 -2.07
N ASN A 365 -5.25 -8.36 -1.58
CA ASN A 365 -4.82 -8.47 -0.19
C ASN A 365 -3.34 -8.12 0.03
N CYS A 366 -2.69 -7.53 -0.97
CA CYS A 366 -1.29 -7.12 -0.85
C CYS A 366 -1.17 -5.87 0.01
N GLU A 367 -0.46 -6.00 1.14
CA GLU A 367 -0.26 -4.94 2.14
C GLU A 367 0.61 -3.79 1.66
N VAL A 368 1.24 -3.93 0.49
CA VAL A 368 2.10 -2.90 -0.10
C VAL A 368 1.60 -2.44 -1.47
N ALA A 369 0.35 -2.73 -1.84
CA ALA A 369 -0.17 -2.51 -3.19
C ALA A 369 -0.31 -1.04 -3.63
N ALA A 370 -0.25 -0.07 -2.71
CA ALA A 370 -0.31 1.35 -3.07
C ALA A 370 0.89 1.75 -3.92
N GLY A 371 0.62 2.39 -5.06
CA GLY A 371 1.61 2.70 -6.08
C GLY A 371 1.95 1.52 -7.02
N CYS A 372 1.40 0.32 -6.80
CA CYS A 372 1.56 -0.81 -7.72
C CYS A 372 0.69 -0.59 -8.96
N GLY A 373 1.25 0.11 -9.95
CA GLY A 373 0.56 0.47 -11.19
C GLY A 373 0.34 -0.69 -12.16
N TRP A 374 -0.48 -0.47 -13.18
CA TRP A 374 -0.65 -1.37 -14.31
C TRP A 374 -1.11 -0.61 -15.56
N CYS A 375 -0.76 -1.13 -16.74
CA CYS A 375 -1.17 -0.58 -18.02
C CYS A 375 -2.32 -1.40 -18.60
N GLN A 376 -3.44 -0.75 -18.93
CA GLN A 376 -4.62 -1.43 -19.47
C GLN A 376 -4.37 -2.08 -20.83
N GLY A 377 -3.58 -1.43 -21.69
CA GLY A 377 -3.19 -2.03 -22.97
C GLY A 377 -2.28 -3.25 -22.80
N ASN A 378 -1.32 -3.19 -21.87
CA ASN A 378 -0.44 -4.33 -21.57
C ASN A 378 -1.21 -5.52 -20.96
N ASN A 379 -2.17 -5.23 -20.08
CA ASN A 379 -3.08 -6.22 -19.51
C ASN A 379 -3.87 -6.95 -20.61
N TYR A 380 -4.41 -6.20 -21.57
CA TYR A 380 -5.10 -6.79 -22.72
C TYR A 380 -4.15 -7.60 -23.60
N ASP A 381 -2.98 -7.07 -23.94
CA ASP A 381 -2.03 -7.76 -24.82
C ASP A 381 -1.54 -9.09 -24.21
N ASN A 382 -1.41 -9.17 -22.89
CA ASN A 382 -0.91 -10.33 -22.17
C ASN A 382 -1.98 -11.15 -21.45
N SER A 383 -3.27 -10.88 -21.69
CA SER A 383 -4.33 -11.71 -21.10
C SER A 383 -4.44 -13.07 -21.80
N ASP A 384 -4.85 -14.09 -21.03
CA ASP A 384 -4.92 -15.48 -21.52
C ASP A 384 -6.06 -15.67 -22.55
N SER A 385 -7.00 -14.73 -22.62
CA SER A 385 -8.13 -14.70 -23.56
C SER A 385 -8.29 -13.29 -24.14
N ASP A 386 -9.28 -13.03 -24.99
CA ASP A 386 -9.52 -11.68 -25.53
C ASP A 386 -10.29 -10.81 -24.52
N THR A 387 -9.67 -10.56 -23.37
CA THR A 387 -10.28 -9.84 -22.23
C THR A 387 -9.43 -8.69 -21.72
N LEU A 388 -10.10 -7.64 -21.23
CA LEU A 388 -9.52 -6.53 -20.49
C LEU A 388 -9.45 -6.79 -18.98
N PHE A 389 -10.17 -7.81 -18.50
CA PHE A 389 -10.40 -8.07 -17.07
C PHE A 389 -9.36 -9.02 -16.46
N GLN A 390 -8.11 -8.89 -16.90
CA GLN A 390 -6.99 -9.67 -16.37
C GLN A 390 -5.78 -8.78 -16.21
N ARG A 391 -5.24 -8.70 -15.00
CA ARG A 391 -4.07 -7.88 -14.68
C ARG A 391 -2.78 -8.64 -14.92
N SER A 392 -1.85 -8.04 -15.66
CA SER A 392 -0.46 -8.49 -15.72
C SER A 392 0.31 -8.06 -14.47
N THR A 393 1.14 -8.96 -13.95
CA THR A 393 1.86 -8.78 -12.68
C THR A 393 3.38 -8.80 -12.83
N TYR A 394 3.91 -8.67 -14.05
CA TYR A 394 5.36 -8.73 -14.34
C TYR A 394 6.20 -7.76 -13.49
N ILE A 395 5.65 -6.59 -13.15
CA ILE A 395 6.35 -5.59 -12.32
C ILE A 395 6.29 -5.85 -10.81
N CYS A 396 5.64 -6.93 -10.35
CA CYS A 396 5.37 -7.15 -8.92
C CYS A 396 6.65 -7.14 -8.06
N LYS A 397 7.72 -7.81 -8.52
CA LYS A 397 9.01 -7.84 -7.82
C LYS A 397 9.67 -6.46 -7.80
N MET A 398 9.66 -5.75 -8.94
CA MET A 398 10.20 -4.38 -9.06
C MET A 398 9.48 -3.40 -8.14
N HIS A 399 8.16 -3.53 -8.02
CA HIS A 399 7.36 -2.74 -7.11
C HIS A 399 7.72 -3.02 -5.64
N LYS A 400 7.84 -4.29 -5.24
CA LYS A 400 8.26 -4.67 -3.88
C LYS A 400 9.68 -4.15 -3.57
N ALA A 401 10.61 -4.24 -4.51
CA ALA A 401 11.95 -3.63 -4.40
C ALA A 401 11.89 -2.11 -4.17
N ARG A 402 11.06 -1.41 -4.96
CA ARG A 402 10.83 0.02 -4.77
C ARG A 402 10.28 0.34 -3.38
N VAL A 403 9.30 -0.42 -2.88
CA VAL A 403 8.74 -0.20 -1.53
C VAL A 403 9.83 -0.34 -0.45
N ARG A 404 10.73 -1.33 -0.55
CA ARG A 404 11.84 -1.47 0.40
C ARG A 404 12.77 -0.27 0.37
N ALA A 405 13.13 0.22 -0.81
CA ALA A 405 13.95 1.43 -0.95
C ALA A 405 13.25 2.71 -0.42
N VAL A 406 11.93 2.82 -0.60
CA VAL A 406 11.14 3.94 -0.04
C VAL A 406 11.12 3.87 1.48
N ASN A 407 10.89 2.68 2.07
CA ASN A 407 10.94 2.51 3.53
C ASN A 407 12.31 2.87 4.08
N TYR A 408 13.38 2.42 3.43
CA TYR A 408 14.75 2.77 3.77
C TYR A 408 15.02 4.28 3.76
N TYR A 409 14.60 4.98 2.70
CA TYR A 409 14.74 6.43 2.61
C TYR A 409 14.03 7.15 3.76
N TRP A 410 12.78 6.80 4.04
CA TRP A 410 12.00 7.47 5.09
C TRP A 410 12.51 7.19 6.50
N GLU A 411 13.01 5.97 6.76
CA GLU A 411 13.66 5.64 8.03
C GLU A 411 14.89 6.52 8.26
N LYS A 412 15.78 6.63 7.27
CA LYS A 412 16.96 7.52 7.37
C LYS A 412 16.60 9.00 7.42
N LEU A 413 15.57 9.43 6.69
CA LEU A 413 15.11 10.82 6.72
C LEU A 413 14.60 11.19 8.12
N LYS A 414 13.88 10.28 8.78
CA LYS A 414 13.44 10.46 10.18
C LYS A 414 14.65 10.67 11.09
N GLU A 415 15.71 9.88 10.95
CA GLU A 415 16.92 10.04 11.77
C GLU A 415 17.57 11.41 11.60
N LYS A 416 17.59 11.91 10.37
CA LYS A 416 18.26 13.17 10.04
C LYS A 416 17.42 14.40 10.38
N THR A 417 16.09 14.31 10.31
CA THR A 417 15.19 15.48 10.37
C THR A 417 14.12 15.41 11.46
N GLY A 418 13.94 14.27 12.12
CA GLY A 418 12.81 13.97 13.01
C GLY A 418 11.47 13.84 12.29
N LYS A 419 11.42 14.00 10.97
CA LYS A 419 10.17 13.93 10.20
C LYS A 419 9.81 12.49 9.90
N GLU A 420 8.59 12.13 10.22
CA GLU A 420 8.06 10.80 9.94
C GLU A 420 7.16 10.80 8.70
N ARG A 421 7.22 9.68 8.00
CA ARG A 421 6.20 9.31 7.02
C ARG A 421 4.90 9.01 7.77
N GLN A 422 3.73 9.40 7.24
CA GLN A 422 2.46 9.03 7.87
C GLN A 422 2.20 7.52 7.79
N TRP A 423 2.68 6.76 8.78
CA TRP A 423 2.56 5.31 8.78
C TRP A 423 1.11 4.84 8.91
N VAL A 424 0.68 3.99 7.97
CA VAL A 424 -0.45 3.09 8.17
C VAL A 424 0.08 1.87 8.94
N SER A 425 -0.63 1.46 10.00
CA SER A 425 -0.30 0.24 10.76
C SER A 425 -0.06 -0.94 9.80
N LYS A 426 1.13 -1.52 9.83
CA LYS A 426 1.35 -2.84 9.21
C LYS A 426 0.57 -3.87 10.01
N ASN A 427 -0.24 -4.67 9.33
CA ASN A 427 -0.98 -5.76 9.98
C ASN A 427 -0.17 -7.06 10.08
N ASN A 428 0.95 -7.14 9.36
CA ASN A 428 1.80 -8.32 9.26
C ASN A 428 2.97 -8.23 10.25
N HIS A 429 3.07 -9.21 11.14
CA HIS A 429 4.08 -9.26 12.18
C HIS A 429 4.84 -10.59 12.16
N LEU A 430 6.14 -10.51 12.38
CA LEU A 430 6.95 -11.67 12.69
C LEU A 430 7.41 -11.55 14.14
N TYR A 431 6.95 -12.46 14.99
CA TYR A 431 7.26 -12.51 16.39
C TYR A 431 8.57 -13.28 16.61
N PHE A 432 9.58 -12.64 17.17
CA PHE A 432 10.86 -13.23 17.51
C PHE A 432 10.81 -13.69 18.96
N ILE A 433 10.77 -15.00 19.16
CA ILE A 433 10.92 -15.62 20.48
C ILE A 433 12.41 -15.63 20.77
N LEU A 434 12.91 -14.67 21.55
CA LEU A 434 14.36 -14.52 21.72
C LEU A 434 14.97 -15.62 22.59
N SER A 435 14.14 -16.34 23.34
CA SER A 435 14.54 -17.44 24.21
C SER A 435 13.38 -18.35 24.57
N ASP A 436 13.69 -19.55 25.06
CA ASP A 436 12.66 -20.47 25.57
C ASP A 436 11.94 -19.92 26.81
N ASP A 437 12.59 -19.04 27.57
CA ASP A 437 12.03 -18.34 28.73
C ASP A 437 11.48 -16.95 28.38
N SER A 438 11.20 -16.68 27.10
CA SER A 438 10.69 -15.37 26.68
C SER A 438 9.37 -15.03 27.35
N VAL A 439 9.19 -13.75 27.63
CA VAL A 439 8.01 -13.20 28.28
C VAL A 439 6.74 -13.60 27.54
N GLU A 440 5.75 -14.08 28.28
CA GLU A 440 4.49 -14.50 27.69
C GLU A 440 3.63 -13.27 27.45
N HIS A 441 3.19 -13.08 26.21
CA HIS A 441 2.31 -11.96 25.85
C HIS A 441 0.89 -12.42 25.53
N CYS A 442 0.58 -13.72 25.69
CA CYS A 442 -0.71 -14.32 25.34
C CYS A 442 -1.02 -15.57 26.19
N ASN A 443 -2.07 -16.31 25.84
CA ASN A 443 -2.53 -17.52 26.53
C ASN A 443 -1.67 -18.76 26.19
N TYR A 444 -0.43 -18.77 26.67
CA TYR A 444 0.46 -19.93 26.70
C TYR A 444 1.44 -19.81 27.87
N SER A 445 2.13 -20.90 28.16
CA SER A 445 3.27 -20.91 29.09
C SER A 445 4.56 -21.07 28.31
N ASN A 446 5.57 -20.30 28.69
CA ASN A 446 6.94 -20.48 28.19
C ASN A 446 7.62 -21.68 28.87
N ASN A 447 8.89 -21.93 28.54
CA ASN A 447 9.68 -22.99 29.13
C ASN A 447 10.83 -22.39 29.95
N ASP A 448 11.16 -22.97 31.10
CA ASP A 448 12.29 -22.51 31.93
C ASP A 448 13.68 -22.94 31.36
N ASN A 449 13.76 -23.22 30.07
CA ASN A 449 14.99 -23.65 29.42
C ASN A 449 15.85 -22.44 29.03
N GLU A 450 17.16 -22.56 29.21
CA GLU A 450 18.15 -21.54 28.83
C GLU A 450 18.58 -21.64 27.36
N ASN A 451 17.63 -21.82 26.44
CA ASN A 451 17.91 -21.76 25.00
C ASN A 451 17.64 -20.36 24.47
N PHE A 452 18.60 -19.80 23.74
CA PHE A 452 18.60 -18.39 23.32
C PHE A 452 18.78 -18.28 21.81
N MET A 453 18.04 -17.38 21.19
CA MET A 453 18.20 -17.05 19.79
C MET A 453 19.60 -16.45 19.58
N ASN A 454 20.40 -17.10 18.73
CA ASN A 454 21.71 -16.58 18.39
C ASN A 454 21.62 -15.41 17.39
N HIS A 455 22.72 -14.67 17.25
CA HIS A 455 22.77 -13.50 16.35
C HIS A 455 22.55 -13.84 14.87
N ASP A 456 22.94 -15.03 14.40
CA ASP A 456 22.72 -15.43 13.00
C ASP A 456 21.23 -15.58 12.71
N VAL A 457 20.51 -16.33 13.55
CA VAL A 457 19.06 -16.54 13.42
C VAL A 457 18.31 -15.21 13.53
N LEU A 458 18.68 -14.36 14.49
CA LEU A 458 18.08 -13.04 14.66
C LEU A 458 18.27 -12.17 13.40
N ASN A 459 19.50 -12.05 12.90
CA ASN A 459 19.79 -11.22 11.72
C ASN A 459 19.09 -11.73 10.47
N ARG A 460 19.16 -13.05 10.21
CA ARG A 460 18.45 -13.67 9.10
C ARG A 460 16.94 -13.48 9.21
N GLY A 461 16.39 -13.48 10.42
CA GLY A 461 14.96 -13.31 10.65
C GLY A 461 14.51 -11.89 10.43
N LEU A 462 15.31 -10.93 10.84
CA LEU A 462 15.06 -9.51 10.60
C LEU A 462 15.15 -9.18 9.10
N ASP A 463 16.14 -9.73 8.39
CA ASP A 463 16.22 -9.60 6.93
C ASP A 463 15.05 -10.29 6.22
N PHE A 464 14.62 -11.46 6.71
CA PHE A 464 13.40 -12.13 6.22
C PHE A 464 12.16 -11.26 6.47
N ALA A 465 12.02 -10.66 7.66
CA ALA A 465 10.92 -9.78 8.00
C ALA A 465 10.84 -8.59 7.04
N ALA A 466 11.97 -7.92 6.81
CA ALA A 466 12.06 -6.76 5.92
C ALA A 466 11.73 -7.11 4.46
N LYS A 467 12.32 -8.20 3.95
CA LYS A 467 12.11 -8.67 2.58
C LYS A 467 10.64 -8.95 2.29
N ASN A 468 9.91 -9.43 3.31
CA ASN A 468 8.52 -9.83 3.23
C ASN A 468 7.54 -8.84 3.91
N PHE A 469 8.01 -7.64 4.25
CA PHE A 469 7.20 -6.55 4.83
C PHE A 469 6.51 -6.88 6.17
N TYR A 470 7.11 -7.73 6.99
CA TYR A 470 6.70 -7.95 8.39
C TYR A 470 7.30 -6.88 9.30
N ARG A 471 6.50 -6.43 10.28
CA ARG A 471 7.00 -5.66 11.43
C ARG A 471 7.52 -6.61 12.51
N PRO A 472 8.80 -6.52 12.92
CA PRO A 472 9.32 -7.37 13.99
C PRO A 472 8.65 -7.10 15.35
N VAL A 473 8.26 -8.17 16.05
CA VAL A 473 7.85 -8.13 17.46
C VAL A 473 8.84 -8.96 18.27
N LEU A 474 9.60 -8.33 19.14
CA LEU A 474 10.63 -8.98 19.94
C LEU A 474 10.06 -9.38 21.30
N LEU A 475 10.04 -10.68 21.59
CA LEU A 475 9.66 -11.20 22.89
C LEU A 475 10.94 -11.42 23.71
N HIS A 476 11.13 -10.59 24.74
CA HIS A 476 12.34 -10.60 25.55
C HIS A 476 12.36 -11.71 26.59
N SER A 477 13.55 -12.22 26.88
CA SER A 477 13.78 -13.22 27.93
C SER A 477 13.50 -12.67 29.33
N ASN A 478 12.98 -13.54 30.20
CA ASN A 478 12.82 -13.25 31.63
C ASN A 478 14.17 -13.25 32.38
N SER A 479 15.09 -14.13 31.99
CA SER A 479 16.36 -14.38 32.70
C SER A 479 17.53 -13.49 32.27
N LYS A 480 17.63 -13.04 31.00
CA LYS A 480 18.74 -12.17 30.57
C LYS A 480 18.44 -11.33 29.32
N SER A 481 19.15 -10.21 29.17
CA SER A 481 19.14 -9.48 27.90
C SER A 481 19.99 -10.21 26.86
N ILE A 482 19.43 -10.42 25.67
CA ILE A 482 20.07 -11.17 24.56
C ILE A 482 20.48 -10.24 23.42
N ILE A 483 19.89 -9.04 23.38
CA ILE A 483 20.04 -8.10 22.27
C ILE A 483 21.00 -6.98 22.67
N ASP A 484 22.09 -6.88 21.91
CA ASP A 484 22.87 -5.67 21.82
C ASP A 484 22.23 -4.76 20.77
N TYR A 485 21.39 -3.82 21.22
CA TYR A 485 20.63 -2.94 20.32
C TYR A 485 21.53 -2.07 19.43
N ASN A 486 22.79 -1.84 19.82
CA ASN A 486 23.77 -1.14 18.97
C ASN A 486 24.20 -1.97 17.75
N LYS A 487 23.97 -3.28 17.75
CA LYS A 487 24.28 -4.20 16.64
C LYS A 487 23.06 -4.62 15.82
N VAL A 488 21.85 -4.42 16.33
CA VAL A 488 20.57 -4.78 15.68
C VAL A 488 19.91 -3.55 15.01
N THR A 489 20.69 -2.52 14.73
CA THR A 489 20.29 -1.15 14.32
C THR A 489 19.55 -1.04 12.99
N LYS A 490 19.45 -2.11 12.20
CA LYS A 490 18.85 -2.09 10.85
C LYS A 490 17.32 -1.94 10.86
N TYR A 491 16.65 -2.16 11.99
CA TYR A 491 15.19 -2.09 12.09
C TYR A 491 14.73 -1.28 13.31
N LYS A 492 14.32 -0.03 13.07
CA LYS A 492 13.77 0.86 14.10
C LYS A 492 12.26 0.71 14.27
N ASP A 493 11.55 0.41 13.18
CA ASP A 493 10.12 0.08 13.22
C ASP A 493 9.91 -1.35 13.75
N LYS A 494 9.95 -1.49 15.07
CA LYS A 494 9.74 -2.75 15.78
C LYS A 494 8.92 -2.54 17.05
N ILE A 495 8.60 -3.66 17.68
CA ILE A 495 7.78 -3.75 18.86
C ILE A 495 8.52 -4.58 19.88
N ASP A 496 8.79 -4.03 21.05
CA ASP A 496 9.46 -4.74 22.13
C ASP A 496 8.44 -5.14 23.20
N ILE A 497 8.34 -6.43 23.54
CA ILE A 497 7.52 -6.92 24.66
C ILE A 497 8.45 -7.54 25.68
N TYR A 498 8.42 -7.03 26.91
CA TYR A 498 9.46 -7.31 27.89
C TYR A 498 8.92 -7.45 29.33
N PRO A 499 9.60 -8.23 30.19
CA PRO A 499 9.24 -8.33 31.61
C PRO A 499 9.56 -7.02 32.34
N VAL A 500 8.63 -6.52 33.16
CA VAL A 500 8.81 -5.24 33.88
C VAL A 500 9.98 -5.25 34.86
N GLU A 501 10.38 -6.41 35.37
CA GLU A 501 11.51 -6.58 36.30
C GLU A 501 12.86 -6.19 35.70
N ARG A 502 12.90 -6.02 34.37
CA ARG A 502 14.13 -5.71 33.64
C ARG A 502 14.09 -4.28 33.16
N ASP A 503 15.19 -3.58 33.44
CA ASP A 503 15.44 -2.26 32.89
C ASP A 503 16.02 -2.41 31.48
N PHE A 504 15.33 -1.85 30.50
CA PHE A 504 15.71 -1.90 29.10
C PHE A 504 15.58 -0.50 28.51
N GLU A 505 16.64 -0.03 27.86
CA GLU A 505 16.63 1.26 27.16
C GLU A 505 16.13 1.07 25.72
N PHE A 506 14.84 1.30 25.49
CA PHE A 506 14.20 1.10 24.18
C PHE A 506 14.28 2.31 23.24
N GLY A 507 14.82 3.46 23.66
CA GLY A 507 14.77 4.70 22.88
C GLY A 507 13.33 5.09 22.51
N GLU A 508 13.11 5.62 21.31
CA GLU A 508 11.77 5.97 20.78
C GLU A 508 10.97 4.77 20.24
N THR A 509 11.36 3.51 20.51
CA THR A 509 10.63 2.36 19.95
C THR A 509 9.34 2.05 20.71
N THR A 510 8.39 1.45 20.00
CA THR A 510 7.18 0.92 20.62
C THR A 510 7.54 -0.23 21.56
N SER A 511 7.21 -0.11 22.84
CA SER A 511 7.56 -1.10 23.86
C SER A 511 6.46 -1.31 24.90
N TYR A 512 6.29 -2.56 25.36
CA TYR A 512 5.24 -2.98 26.29
C TYR A 512 5.79 -3.79 27.47
N PRO A 513 5.70 -3.24 28.70
CA PRO A 513 6.02 -4.00 29.90
C PRO A 513 4.92 -5.03 30.17
N VAL A 514 5.34 -6.23 30.53
CA VAL A 514 4.48 -7.33 30.97
C VAL A 514 4.58 -7.46 32.48
N TYR A 515 3.42 -7.42 33.11
CA TYR A 515 3.23 -7.54 34.55
C TYR A 515 2.60 -8.90 34.92
N SER A 516 2.81 -9.29 36.17
CA SER A 516 2.13 -10.35 36.89
C SER A 516 1.57 -9.77 38.20
N ALA A 517 0.72 -10.52 38.90
CA ALA A 517 0.19 -10.08 40.21
C ALA A 517 1.31 -9.74 41.22
N GLN A 518 2.49 -10.35 41.09
CA GLN A 518 3.61 -10.20 42.03
C GLN A 518 4.42 -8.91 41.80
N ASN A 519 4.46 -8.40 40.57
CA ASN A 519 5.36 -7.32 40.16
C ASN A 519 4.67 -5.97 39.89
N ILE A 520 3.34 -5.86 40.10
CA ILE A 520 2.56 -4.63 39.89
C ILE A 520 3.04 -3.39 40.65
N HIS A 521 3.87 -3.58 41.68
CA HIS A 521 4.45 -2.48 42.45
C HIS A 521 5.55 -1.73 41.67
N LEU A 522 6.19 -2.39 40.69
CA LEU A 522 7.24 -1.81 39.86
C LEU A 522 6.72 -0.65 39.00
N LYS A 523 7.60 0.30 38.73
CA LYS A 523 7.30 1.51 37.95
C LYS A 523 7.61 1.29 36.48
N SER A 524 6.87 1.98 35.61
CA SER A 524 7.15 2.10 34.19
C SER A 524 6.80 3.52 33.75
N ASP A 525 7.53 4.03 32.77
CA ASP A 525 7.27 5.28 32.05
C ASP A 525 6.23 5.12 30.94
N LYS A 526 5.78 3.89 30.66
CA LYS A 526 4.87 3.59 29.55
C LYS A 526 3.42 3.88 29.92
N SER A 527 2.63 4.27 28.92
CA SER A 527 1.19 4.52 29.06
C SER A 527 0.34 3.24 28.95
N ILE A 528 0.94 2.14 28.50
CA ILE A 528 0.26 0.87 28.20
C ILE A 528 1.04 -0.28 28.79
N CYS A 529 0.34 -1.24 29.40
CA CYS A 529 0.94 -2.46 29.91
C CYS A 529 0.16 -3.70 29.49
N ILE A 530 0.82 -4.85 29.61
CA ILE A 530 0.22 -6.18 29.51
C ILE A 530 0.25 -6.78 30.92
N VAL A 531 -0.80 -7.48 31.33
CA VAL A 531 -0.82 -8.21 32.60
C VAL A 531 -1.28 -9.64 32.38
N ASN A 532 -0.47 -10.60 32.83
CA ASN A 532 -0.78 -12.02 32.81
C ASN A 532 -1.42 -12.41 34.13
N ILE A 533 -2.60 -13.05 34.06
CA ILE A 533 -3.34 -13.55 35.21
C ILE A 533 -3.59 -15.03 34.98
N HIS A 534 -3.05 -15.87 35.87
CA HIS A 534 -3.30 -17.31 35.82
C HIS A 534 -4.66 -17.66 36.39
N GLU A 535 -5.23 -18.79 35.97
CA GLU A 535 -6.53 -19.29 36.42
C GLU A 535 -6.66 -19.36 37.96
N ASN A 536 -5.59 -19.71 38.67
CA ASN A 536 -5.53 -19.74 40.13
C ASN A 536 -5.43 -18.35 40.80
N GLU A 537 -5.14 -17.31 40.02
CA GLU A 537 -4.99 -15.91 40.47
C GLU A 537 -6.24 -15.07 40.15
N ILE A 538 -7.28 -15.66 39.54
CA ILE A 538 -8.51 -14.94 39.17
C ILE A 538 -9.14 -14.20 40.36
N LYS A 539 -9.02 -14.75 41.57
CA LYS A 539 -9.52 -14.11 42.81
C LYS A 539 -8.91 -12.71 43.05
N ASP A 540 -7.71 -12.46 42.53
CA ASP A 540 -6.93 -11.23 42.71
C ASP A 540 -6.96 -10.32 41.46
N LEU A 541 -7.70 -10.71 40.40
CA LEU A 541 -7.77 -10.02 39.11
C LEU A 541 -8.14 -8.54 39.24
N ASP A 542 -9.23 -8.24 39.94
CA ASP A 542 -9.72 -6.88 40.15
C ASP A 542 -8.69 -6.03 40.92
N SER A 543 -8.19 -6.54 42.05
CA SER A 543 -7.20 -5.84 42.86
C SER A 543 -5.92 -5.54 42.10
N THR A 544 -5.52 -6.41 41.19
CA THR A 544 -4.34 -6.26 40.33
C THR A 544 -4.57 -5.18 39.28
N VAL A 545 -5.67 -5.26 38.54
CA VAL A 545 -5.99 -4.33 37.44
C VAL A 545 -6.27 -2.93 37.97
N ILE A 546 -6.98 -2.80 39.09
CA ILE A 546 -7.30 -1.50 39.72
C ILE A 546 -6.01 -0.75 40.10
N LYS A 547 -5.02 -1.45 40.69
CA LYS A 547 -3.71 -0.84 40.99
C LYS A 547 -2.96 -0.42 39.72
N LEU A 548 -3.11 -1.15 38.62
CA LEU A 548 -2.50 -0.78 37.34
C LEU A 548 -3.23 0.41 36.69
N LEU A 549 -4.54 0.59 36.91
CA LEU A 549 -5.32 1.73 36.37
C LEU A 549 -4.82 3.09 36.88
N GLU A 550 -4.23 3.11 38.08
CA GLU A 550 -3.59 4.31 38.65
C GLU A 550 -2.39 4.77 37.81
N LYS A 551 -1.71 3.84 37.14
CA LYS A 551 -0.43 4.06 36.44
C LYS A 551 -0.59 4.14 34.93
N PHE A 552 -1.45 3.31 34.36
CA PHE A 552 -1.56 3.11 32.92
C PHE A 552 -2.85 3.71 32.36
N GLN A 553 -2.79 4.19 31.12
CA GLN A 553 -3.97 4.61 30.36
C GLN A 553 -4.69 3.41 29.75
N ARG A 554 -3.93 2.40 29.31
CA ARG A 554 -4.47 1.15 28.78
C ARG A 554 -3.85 -0.07 29.44
N ILE A 555 -4.70 -1.03 29.82
CA ILE A 555 -4.31 -2.32 30.36
C ILE A 555 -4.79 -3.43 29.44
N ASN A 556 -3.85 -4.29 29.05
CA ASN A 556 -4.11 -5.45 28.24
C ASN A 556 -4.04 -6.71 29.11
N ILE A 557 -5.19 -7.26 29.47
CA ILE A 557 -5.29 -8.43 30.34
C ILE A 557 -5.22 -9.70 29.50
N ASN A 558 -4.29 -10.58 29.86
CA ASN A 558 -4.19 -11.94 29.37
C ASN A 558 -4.61 -12.91 30.47
N ILE A 559 -5.71 -13.63 30.25
CA ILE A 559 -6.15 -14.69 31.16
C ILE A 559 -5.58 -16.02 30.67
N LYS A 560 -4.77 -16.69 31.51
CA LYS A 560 -4.18 -17.99 31.18
C LYS A 560 -5.06 -19.13 31.68
N ILE A 561 -5.79 -19.76 30.77
CA ILE A 561 -6.80 -20.79 31.10
C ILE A 561 -6.30 -22.17 30.71
N ASN A 562 -5.96 -22.98 31.70
CA ASN A 562 -5.38 -24.31 31.49
C ASN A 562 -6.38 -25.44 31.75
N SER A 563 -7.33 -25.24 32.67
CA SER A 563 -8.30 -26.27 33.04
C SER A 563 -9.57 -26.25 32.18
N LYS A 564 -10.46 -27.23 32.39
CA LYS A 564 -11.85 -27.19 31.90
C LYS A 564 -12.83 -26.60 32.92
N ASP A 565 -12.41 -26.50 34.18
CA ASP A 565 -13.22 -26.13 35.34
C ASP A 565 -13.03 -24.65 35.72
N PHE A 566 -12.83 -23.79 34.71
CA PHE A 566 -12.63 -22.36 34.90
C PHE A 566 -13.83 -21.74 35.63
N ASN A 567 -13.57 -20.98 36.69
CA ASN A 567 -14.63 -20.37 37.50
C ASN A 567 -15.18 -19.10 36.81
N PHE A 568 -16.10 -19.32 35.88
CA PHE A 568 -16.79 -18.27 35.13
C PHE A 568 -17.52 -17.25 36.02
N SER A 569 -18.15 -17.72 37.10
CA SER A 569 -18.89 -16.84 38.03
C SER A 569 -17.94 -15.87 38.75
N LEU A 570 -16.81 -16.38 39.24
CA LEU A 570 -15.79 -15.54 39.88
C LEU A 570 -15.19 -14.56 38.86
N TYR A 571 -14.85 -15.02 37.65
CA TYR A 571 -14.32 -14.14 36.61
C TYR A 571 -15.27 -12.99 36.27
N LYS A 572 -16.58 -13.29 36.13
CA LYS A 572 -17.63 -12.29 35.91
C LYS A 572 -17.74 -11.28 37.05
N GLU A 573 -17.68 -11.74 38.30
CA GLU A 573 -17.65 -10.87 39.48
C GLU A 573 -16.44 -9.92 39.43
N LYS A 574 -15.25 -10.44 39.13
CA LYS A 574 -14.03 -9.64 39.09
C LYS A 574 -14.01 -8.61 37.96
N LEU A 575 -14.47 -8.98 36.77
CA LEU A 575 -14.63 -8.02 35.66
C LEU A 575 -15.64 -6.91 35.99
N LYS A 576 -16.72 -7.25 36.70
CA LYS A 576 -17.69 -6.26 37.17
C LYS A 576 -17.03 -5.23 38.10
N ASN A 577 -16.22 -5.69 39.07
CA ASN A 577 -15.51 -4.79 39.98
C ASN A 577 -14.56 -3.84 39.23
N ILE A 578 -13.86 -4.34 38.20
CA ILE A 578 -13.00 -3.52 37.33
C ILE A 578 -13.85 -2.48 36.59
N SER A 579 -14.97 -2.88 36.01
CA SER A 579 -15.90 -1.99 35.30
C SER A 579 -16.43 -0.86 36.19
N GLU A 580 -16.83 -1.18 37.43
CA GLU A 580 -17.30 -0.20 38.42
C GLU A 580 -16.19 0.79 38.80
N GLU A 581 -14.94 0.34 38.91
CA GLU A 581 -13.80 1.23 39.16
C GLU A 581 -13.50 2.12 37.96
N MET A 582 -13.52 1.57 36.75
CA MET A 582 -13.34 2.34 35.52
C MET A 582 -14.38 3.47 35.44
N LEU A 583 -15.65 3.20 35.76
CA LEU A 583 -16.70 4.22 35.74
C LEU A 583 -16.36 5.46 36.59
N LYS A 584 -15.63 5.30 37.70
CA LYS A 584 -15.18 6.43 38.54
C LYS A 584 -14.20 7.33 37.80
N TYR A 585 -13.26 6.76 37.02
CA TYR A 585 -12.35 7.53 36.18
C TYR A 585 -13.12 8.33 35.11
N TYR A 586 -14.07 7.69 34.43
CA TYR A 586 -14.87 8.34 33.39
C TYR A 586 -15.75 9.47 33.94
N LYS A 587 -16.33 9.31 35.15
CA LYS A 587 -17.06 10.38 35.86
C LYS A 587 -16.18 11.60 36.15
N ASN A 588 -14.88 11.40 36.32
CA ASN A 588 -13.90 12.45 36.55
C ASN A 588 -13.26 12.97 35.24
N GLY A 589 -13.78 12.58 34.07
CA GLY A 589 -13.26 13.00 32.77
C GLY A 589 -11.95 12.31 32.35
N VAL A 590 -11.54 11.25 33.05
CA VAL A 590 -10.34 10.46 32.71
C VAL A 590 -10.77 9.19 31.98
N MET A 591 -10.42 9.08 30.70
CA MET A 591 -10.66 7.87 29.92
C MET A 591 -9.59 6.82 30.23
N LYS A 592 -10.02 5.62 30.65
CA LYS A 592 -9.15 4.47 30.89
C LYS A 592 -9.59 3.30 30.04
N GLU A 593 -8.65 2.55 29.49
CA GLU A 593 -8.96 1.40 28.63
C GLU A 593 -8.53 0.09 29.27
N VAL A 594 -9.42 -0.90 29.19
CA VAL A 594 -9.14 -2.30 29.57
C VAL A 594 -9.65 -3.17 28.44
N ASN A 595 -8.77 -3.92 27.79
CA ASN A 595 -9.11 -4.67 26.57
C ASN A 595 -10.32 -5.60 26.72
N LYS A 596 -10.59 -6.10 27.94
CA LYS A 596 -11.73 -6.99 28.21
C LYS A 596 -13.08 -6.29 28.37
N ILE A 597 -13.10 -4.96 28.39
CA ILE A 597 -14.29 -4.13 28.63
C ILE A 597 -14.48 -3.09 27.51
N THR A 598 -13.41 -2.41 27.10
CA THR A 598 -13.54 -1.26 26.18
C THR A 598 -13.38 -1.63 24.71
N ASP A 599 -12.74 -2.75 24.39
CA ASP A 599 -12.38 -3.07 23.01
C ASP A 599 -13.58 -3.26 22.09
N ILE A 600 -14.60 -3.97 22.55
CA ILE A 600 -15.83 -4.18 21.78
C ILE A 600 -16.58 -2.87 21.48
N LEU A 601 -16.41 -1.85 22.32
CA LEU A 601 -17.05 -0.54 22.18
C LEU A 601 -16.42 0.31 21.06
N LEU A 602 -15.21 -0.07 20.61
CA LEU A 602 -14.39 0.72 19.70
C LEU A 602 -14.20 0.05 18.32
N ILE A 603 -14.61 -1.21 18.14
CA ILE A 603 -14.46 -1.97 16.87
C ILE A 603 -15.80 -2.28 16.23
N ASP A 604 -15.86 -2.33 14.90
CA ASP A 604 -17.08 -2.72 14.15
C ASP A 604 -16.95 -4.03 13.38
N GLU A 605 -15.77 -4.65 13.42
CA GLU A 605 -15.48 -5.93 12.79
C GLU A 605 -14.57 -6.77 13.68
N MET A 606 -14.60 -8.09 13.50
CA MET A 606 -13.83 -9.02 14.31
C MET A 606 -12.32 -8.83 14.06
N GLU A 607 -11.60 -8.53 15.12
CA GLU A 607 -10.20 -8.14 15.11
C GLU A 607 -9.31 -9.26 15.68
N ASN A 608 -9.11 -10.32 14.89
CA ASN A 608 -8.35 -11.48 15.36
C ASN A 608 -6.83 -11.23 15.35
N CYS A 609 -6.08 -12.01 16.13
CA CYS A 609 -4.61 -11.94 16.20
C CYS A 609 -3.88 -12.31 14.88
N ASN A 610 -4.62 -12.80 13.88
CA ASN A 610 -4.17 -13.18 12.53
C ASN A 610 -2.97 -14.14 12.42
N PHE A 611 -2.61 -14.82 13.51
CA PHE A 611 -1.62 -15.90 13.47
C PHE A 611 -2.07 -17.02 12.52
N GLY A 612 -1.17 -17.43 11.61
CA GLY A 612 -1.46 -18.39 10.54
C GLY A 612 -2.09 -17.77 9.29
N VAL A 613 -2.44 -16.48 9.29
CA VAL A 613 -2.88 -15.74 8.09
C VAL A 613 -1.75 -14.83 7.60
N ASN A 614 -1.34 -13.88 8.43
CA ASN A 614 -0.28 -12.92 8.10
C ASN A 614 0.63 -12.57 9.30
N ASN A 615 0.42 -13.23 10.45
CA ASN A 615 1.32 -13.18 11.59
C ASN A 615 1.92 -14.57 11.85
N TYR A 616 3.20 -14.59 12.22
CA TYR A 616 3.97 -15.82 12.46
C TYR A 616 4.97 -15.63 13.59
N ALA A 617 5.56 -16.72 14.09
CA ALA A 617 6.59 -16.67 15.13
C ALA A 617 7.88 -17.37 14.69
N LEU A 618 9.01 -16.70 14.78
CA LEU A 618 10.36 -17.26 14.63
C LEU A 618 10.91 -17.63 16.00
N ALA A 619 11.33 -18.88 16.17
CA ALA A 619 11.87 -19.40 17.42
C ALA A 619 13.41 -19.48 17.43
N PRO A 620 14.07 -19.68 18.60
CA PRO A 620 15.51 -19.79 18.72
C PRO A 620 16.16 -20.88 17.83
N ASN A 621 15.41 -21.94 17.51
CA ASN A 621 15.85 -23.02 16.64
C ASN A 621 15.85 -22.69 15.14
N GLY A 622 15.54 -21.44 14.77
CA GLY A 622 15.52 -20.97 13.37
C GLY A 622 14.32 -21.46 12.57
N LYS A 623 13.26 -21.95 13.22
CA LYS A 623 12.01 -22.40 12.59
C LYS A 623 10.89 -21.37 12.79
N ILE A 624 9.98 -21.33 11.82
CA ILE A 624 8.81 -20.45 11.83
C ILE A 624 7.56 -21.26 12.18
N TYR A 625 6.76 -20.77 13.11
CA TYR A 625 5.56 -21.37 13.67
C TYR A 625 4.33 -20.49 13.42
N ILE A 626 3.15 -21.10 13.54
CA ILE A 626 1.86 -20.37 13.44
C ILE A 626 1.81 -19.25 14.47
N CYS A 627 2.15 -19.54 15.73
CA CYS A 627 2.30 -18.56 16.82
C CYS A 627 3.23 -19.14 17.90
N PRO A 628 3.63 -18.36 18.92
CA PRO A 628 4.54 -18.86 19.96
C PRO A 628 4.02 -20.06 20.75
N ALA A 629 2.70 -20.18 20.93
CA ALA A 629 2.11 -21.30 21.65
C ALA A 629 2.37 -22.66 20.98
N PHE A 630 2.46 -22.69 19.63
CA PHE A 630 2.80 -23.92 18.90
C PHE A 630 4.24 -24.35 19.18
N TYR A 631 5.17 -23.39 19.23
CA TYR A 631 6.58 -23.66 19.57
C TYR A 631 6.72 -24.26 20.96
N TYR A 632 6.15 -23.59 21.98
CA TYR A 632 6.30 -24.03 23.37
C TYR A 632 5.63 -25.38 23.65
N ASN A 633 4.53 -25.68 22.96
CA ASN A 633 3.84 -26.96 23.13
C ASN A 633 4.53 -28.12 22.39
N ASP A 634 4.98 -27.88 21.16
CA ASP A 634 5.61 -28.90 20.33
C ASP A 634 6.59 -28.24 19.33
N PRO A 635 7.90 -28.19 19.67
CA PRO A 635 8.92 -27.62 18.80
C PRO A 635 9.02 -28.27 17.42
N GLU A 636 8.54 -29.50 17.24
CA GLU A 636 8.56 -30.18 15.93
C GLU A 636 7.39 -29.73 15.03
N ASN A 637 6.40 -29.00 15.56
CA ASN A 637 5.23 -28.52 14.83
C ASN A 637 5.46 -27.14 14.17
N TYR A 638 6.56 -27.02 13.44
CA TYR A 638 6.90 -25.82 12.67
C TYR A 638 6.28 -25.84 11.27
N ILE A 639 6.18 -24.67 10.65
CA ILE A 639 5.71 -24.48 9.27
C ILE A 639 6.87 -24.67 8.29
N CYS A 640 7.97 -23.94 8.51
CA CYS A 640 9.15 -23.94 7.64
C CYS A 640 10.39 -23.45 8.39
N SER A 641 11.56 -23.52 7.74
CA SER A 641 12.80 -22.92 8.23
C SER A 641 12.93 -21.46 7.80
N ILE A 642 13.67 -20.68 8.58
CA ILE A 642 13.99 -19.30 8.23
C ILE A 642 14.74 -19.17 6.89
N GLY A 643 14.14 -18.44 5.95
CA GLY A 643 14.63 -18.28 4.57
C GLY A 643 13.83 -19.07 3.53
N GLU A 644 13.00 -20.02 3.96
CA GLU A 644 12.01 -20.68 3.11
C GLU A 644 10.74 -19.82 2.99
N GLU A 645 9.95 -20.06 1.95
CA GLU A 645 8.64 -19.41 1.80
C GLU A 645 7.63 -20.00 2.79
N ILE A 646 6.86 -19.12 3.46
CA ILE A 646 5.83 -19.55 4.40
C ILE A 646 4.65 -20.10 3.59
N SER A 647 4.49 -21.42 3.60
CA SER A 647 3.37 -22.11 2.98
C SER A 647 2.64 -22.98 3.99
N ILE A 648 1.36 -22.67 4.23
CA ILE A 648 0.52 -23.43 5.17
C ILE A 648 -0.57 -24.17 4.38
N LYS A 649 -0.61 -25.50 4.53
CA LYS A 649 -1.72 -26.29 4.00
C LYS A 649 -3.03 -25.87 4.65
N ASN A 650 -4.06 -25.64 3.82
CA ASN A 650 -5.39 -25.21 4.27
C ASN A 650 -5.37 -23.89 5.09
N GLN A 651 -4.53 -22.93 4.71
CA GLN A 651 -4.40 -21.62 5.38
C GLN A 651 -5.74 -20.88 5.58
N ASN A 652 -6.74 -21.14 4.73
CA ASN A 652 -8.07 -20.55 4.90
C ASN A 652 -8.72 -20.91 6.24
N LEU A 653 -8.39 -22.04 6.88
CA LEU A 653 -8.94 -22.43 8.19
C LEU A 653 -8.59 -21.47 9.34
N PHE A 654 -7.56 -20.63 9.16
CA PHE A 654 -7.19 -19.59 10.13
C PHE A 654 -8.07 -18.33 9.99
N LYS A 655 -8.71 -18.11 8.83
CA LYS A 655 -9.57 -16.95 8.56
C LYS A 655 -10.93 -17.08 9.23
N ILE A 656 -11.48 -15.95 9.70
CA ILE A 656 -12.82 -15.91 10.33
C ILE A 656 -13.91 -16.31 9.34
N SER A 657 -13.80 -15.86 8.09
CA SER A 657 -14.77 -16.18 7.02
C SER A 657 -14.91 -17.67 6.74
N SER A 658 -13.91 -18.48 7.12
CA SER A 658 -13.94 -19.94 6.99
C SER A 658 -14.43 -20.68 8.24
N SER A 659 -14.68 -19.98 9.35
CA SER A 659 -15.29 -20.56 10.55
C SER A 659 -16.81 -20.44 10.47
N LYS A 660 -17.53 -21.57 10.42
CA LYS A 660 -19.01 -21.59 10.44
C LYS A 660 -19.58 -20.90 11.68
N PHE A 661 -18.88 -20.97 12.81
CA PHE A 661 -19.32 -20.43 14.08
C PHE A 661 -18.94 -18.95 14.22
N CYS A 662 -17.65 -18.63 14.10
CA CYS A 662 -17.14 -17.30 14.39
C CYS A 662 -17.55 -16.25 13.35
N SER A 663 -17.86 -16.63 12.10
CA SER A 663 -18.35 -15.70 11.07
C SER A 663 -19.74 -15.13 11.35
N GLN A 664 -20.49 -15.75 12.26
CA GLN A 664 -21.86 -15.36 12.64
C GLN A 664 -21.93 -14.77 14.07
N CYS A 665 -20.77 -14.64 14.74
CA CYS A 665 -20.67 -14.15 16.11
C CYS A 665 -20.60 -12.62 16.14
N GLU A 666 -21.34 -12.00 17.07
CA GLU A 666 -21.39 -10.53 17.23
C GLU A 666 -20.34 -10.00 18.23
N ILE A 667 -19.63 -10.90 18.92
CA ILE A 667 -18.61 -10.56 19.91
C ILE A 667 -17.27 -10.36 19.19
N TYR A 668 -17.13 -9.22 18.53
CA TYR A 668 -15.94 -8.89 17.72
C TYR A 668 -14.64 -8.71 18.50
N SER A 669 -14.71 -8.54 19.82
CA SER A 669 -13.54 -8.45 20.72
C SER A 669 -12.97 -9.81 21.11
N CYS A 670 -13.58 -10.91 20.63
CA CYS A 670 -13.05 -12.24 20.87
C CYS A 670 -11.72 -12.44 20.13
N ASN A 671 -10.65 -12.73 20.86
CA ASN A 671 -9.32 -12.97 20.29
C ASN A 671 -9.15 -14.30 19.53
N ARG A 672 -10.25 -15.07 19.31
CA ARG A 672 -10.31 -16.40 18.65
C ARG A 672 -8.94 -17.08 18.50
N CYS A 673 -8.44 -17.65 19.59
CA CYS A 673 -7.17 -18.36 19.69
C CYS A 673 -7.21 -19.66 18.87
N VAL A 674 -6.49 -19.66 17.75
CA VAL A 674 -6.38 -20.83 16.86
C VAL A 674 -5.63 -21.99 17.50
N TYR A 675 -4.72 -21.70 18.44
CA TYR A 675 -4.02 -22.71 19.22
C TYR A 675 -4.97 -23.42 20.19
N ASP A 676 -5.77 -22.66 20.96
CA ASP A 676 -6.76 -23.25 21.88
C ASP A 676 -7.82 -24.06 21.15
N ASN A 677 -8.27 -23.57 19.98
CA ASN A 677 -9.14 -24.33 19.10
C ASN A 677 -8.48 -25.67 18.75
N LYS A 678 -7.25 -25.65 18.21
CA LYS A 678 -6.55 -26.87 17.83
C LYS A 678 -6.36 -27.83 19.02
N LYS A 679 -5.96 -27.30 20.18
CA LYS A 679 -5.72 -28.08 21.40
C LYS A 679 -7.00 -28.74 21.92
N ARG A 680 -8.13 -28.03 21.92
CA ARG A 680 -9.38 -28.47 22.59
C ARG A 680 -10.37 -29.16 21.65
N THR A 681 -10.40 -28.80 20.36
CA THR A 681 -11.35 -29.34 19.37
C THR A 681 -10.69 -30.17 18.28
N ARG A 682 -9.35 -30.21 18.24
CA ARG A 682 -8.54 -30.78 17.14
C ARG A 682 -8.64 -30.03 15.82
N GLU A 683 -9.33 -28.90 15.78
CA GLU A 683 -9.54 -28.08 14.57
C GLU A 683 -9.14 -26.62 14.78
N TYR A 684 -8.65 -25.96 13.72
CA TYR A 684 -8.28 -24.53 13.78
C TYR A 684 -9.52 -23.61 13.73
N SER A 685 -10.52 -24.00 12.92
CA SER A 685 -11.70 -23.19 12.60
C SER A 685 -12.82 -23.28 13.64
N VAL A 686 -12.77 -24.25 14.55
CA VAL A 686 -13.85 -24.52 15.52
C VAL A 686 -13.49 -23.98 16.90
N PRO A 687 -14.21 -22.98 17.43
CA PRO A 687 -13.93 -22.41 18.74
C PRO A 687 -14.20 -23.40 19.87
N SER A 688 -13.41 -23.32 20.95
CA SER A 688 -13.73 -24.04 22.18
C SER A 688 -14.84 -23.34 22.98
N SER A 689 -15.67 -24.10 23.69
CA SER A 689 -16.76 -23.52 24.50
C SER A 689 -16.27 -22.56 25.59
N ILE A 690 -15.10 -22.85 26.18
CA ILE A 690 -14.49 -21.97 27.19
C ILE A 690 -14.20 -20.60 26.61
N GLN A 691 -13.63 -20.54 25.40
CA GLN A 691 -13.38 -19.27 24.72
C GLN A 691 -14.67 -18.49 24.45
N CYS A 692 -15.73 -19.17 23.97
CA CYS A 692 -17.02 -18.53 23.74
C CYS A 692 -17.59 -17.94 25.03
N LYS A 693 -17.60 -18.72 26.13
CA LYS A 693 -18.14 -18.30 27.43
C LYS A 693 -17.35 -17.14 28.04
N VAL A 694 -16.02 -17.16 27.96
CA VAL A 694 -15.18 -16.04 28.43
C VAL A 694 -15.53 -14.78 27.65
N SER A 695 -15.60 -14.84 26.33
CA SER A 695 -15.94 -13.68 25.50
C SER A 695 -17.38 -13.20 25.70
N SER A 696 -18.34 -14.09 25.99
CA SER A 696 -19.70 -13.70 26.40
C SER A 696 -19.69 -12.89 27.71
N ILE A 697 -18.91 -13.33 28.72
CA ILE A 697 -18.79 -12.61 29.99
C ILE A 697 -18.18 -11.21 29.77
N GLU A 698 -17.11 -11.11 28.99
CA GLU A 698 -16.46 -9.85 28.61
C GLU A 698 -17.46 -8.92 27.90
N TYR A 699 -18.20 -9.42 26.90
CA TYR A 699 -19.23 -8.67 26.19
C TYR A 699 -20.35 -8.18 27.12
N SER A 700 -20.88 -9.07 27.96
CA SER A 700 -21.96 -8.74 28.90
C SER A 700 -21.54 -7.67 29.91
N THR A 701 -20.28 -7.68 30.32
CA THR A 701 -19.69 -6.64 31.19
C THR A 701 -19.60 -5.32 30.44
N SER A 702 -19.11 -5.35 29.19
CA SER A 702 -19.00 -4.17 28.32
C SER A 702 -20.37 -3.53 28.03
N TYR A 703 -21.41 -4.35 27.80
CA TYR A 703 -22.79 -3.90 27.60
C TYR A 703 -23.34 -3.17 28.82
N LYS A 704 -23.08 -3.68 30.03
CA LYS A 704 -23.47 -3.02 31.28
C LYS A 704 -22.67 -1.74 31.51
N PHE A 705 -21.37 -1.77 31.25
CA PHE A 705 -20.51 -0.59 31.37
C PHE A 705 -21.00 0.57 30.50
N ILE A 706 -21.30 0.32 29.21
CA ILE A 706 -21.80 1.38 28.32
C ILE A 706 -23.19 1.87 28.74
N LYS A 707 -24.06 1.00 29.29
CA LYS A 707 -25.34 1.41 29.86
C LYS A 707 -25.16 2.35 31.06
N GLU A 708 -24.24 2.03 31.95
CA GLU A 708 -23.93 2.90 33.09
C GLU A 708 -23.34 4.25 32.65
N ILE A 709 -22.49 4.28 31.62
CA ILE A 709 -22.00 5.53 30.99
C ILE A 709 -23.18 6.37 30.47
N GLU A 710 -24.12 5.76 29.73
CA GLU A 710 -25.32 6.42 29.20
C GLU A 710 -26.22 6.96 30.34
N ASP A 711 -26.48 6.15 31.36
CA ASP A 711 -27.33 6.51 32.50
C ASP A 711 -26.74 7.65 33.34
N ASN A 712 -25.41 7.72 33.44
CA ASN A 712 -24.69 8.82 34.10
C ASN A 712 -24.47 10.04 33.18
N LYS A 713 -25.00 10.03 31.94
CA LYS A 713 -24.88 11.11 30.95
C LYS A 713 -23.42 11.51 30.65
N ILE A 714 -22.53 10.53 30.64
CA ILE A 714 -21.12 10.73 30.31
C ILE A 714 -21.00 10.66 28.78
N GLU A 715 -20.72 11.78 28.12
CA GLU A 715 -20.58 11.81 26.66
C GLU A 715 -19.22 11.28 26.21
N ILE A 716 -19.23 10.16 25.48
CA ILE A 716 -18.04 9.57 24.86
C ILE A 716 -18.36 9.31 23.38
N ALA A 717 -17.99 10.25 22.52
CA ALA A 717 -18.27 10.17 21.09
C ALA A 717 -17.67 8.93 20.40
N GLN A 718 -16.70 8.28 21.03
CA GLN A 718 -15.94 7.16 20.45
C GLN A 718 -16.62 5.80 20.64
N PHE A 719 -17.49 5.66 21.64
CA PHE A 719 -18.08 4.36 21.98
C PHE A 719 -19.34 4.10 21.17
N LYS A 720 -19.38 2.94 20.50
CA LYS A 720 -20.58 2.45 19.85
C LYS A 720 -21.55 1.87 20.88
N ARG A 721 -22.83 1.89 20.53
CA ARG A 721 -23.87 1.21 21.31
C ARG A 721 -23.80 -0.31 21.09
N LEU A 722 -23.92 -1.05 22.17
CA LEU A 722 -24.03 -2.51 22.14
C LEU A 722 -25.49 -2.94 22.28
N LYS A 723 -25.82 -4.11 21.72
CA LYS A 723 -27.09 -4.79 21.94
C LYS A 723 -26.90 -5.91 22.95
N GLU A 724 -27.93 -6.22 23.72
CA GLU A 724 -27.92 -7.40 24.58
C GLU A 724 -27.87 -8.68 23.72
N ILE A 725 -27.11 -9.67 24.17
CA ILE A 725 -26.99 -10.99 23.53
C ILE A 725 -27.55 -12.05 24.47
N GLU A 726 -28.25 -13.04 23.93
CA GLU A 726 -28.96 -14.07 24.69
C GLU A 726 -28.26 -15.45 24.65
N TYR A 727 -27.00 -15.51 24.22
CA TYR A 727 -26.22 -16.76 24.13
C TYR A 727 -24.89 -16.63 24.85
N ASP A 728 -24.48 -17.70 25.53
CA ASP A 728 -23.14 -17.80 26.15
C ASP A 728 -22.15 -18.52 25.24
N ASP A 729 -22.67 -19.39 24.36
CA ASP A 729 -21.90 -20.08 23.34
C ASP A 729 -22.57 -19.89 21.97
N ILE A 730 -21.79 -19.50 20.96
CA ILE A 730 -22.31 -19.29 19.59
C ILE A 730 -22.97 -20.56 19.02
N ILE A 731 -22.59 -21.74 19.52
CA ILE A 731 -23.22 -23.00 19.14
C ILE A 731 -24.70 -23.02 19.55
N GLU A 732 -25.08 -22.40 20.67
CA GLU A 732 -26.48 -22.35 21.14
C GLU A 732 -27.35 -21.56 20.15
N LYS A 733 -26.84 -20.43 19.67
CA LYS A 733 -27.46 -19.60 18.62
C LYS A 733 -27.62 -20.34 17.29
N ILE A 734 -26.70 -21.25 16.94
CA ILE A 734 -26.76 -22.00 15.67
C ILE A 734 -27.64 -23.26 15.80
N LYS A 735 -27.65 -23.89 16.97
CA LYS A 735 -28.46 -25.09 17.25
C LYS A 735 -29.96 -24.82 17.21
N SER A 736 -30.41 -23.59 17.46
CA SER A 736 -31.83 -23.23 17.30
C SER A 736 -32.34 -23.42 15.87
N ASP A 737 -31.43 -23.49 14.88
CA ASP A 737 -31.77 -23.61 13.46
C ASP A 737 -31.46 -24.98 12.83
N THR A 738 -30.68 -25.90 13.44
CA THR A 738 -30.45 -27.28 12.89
C THR A 738 -29.86 -28.32 13.89
N PHE A 739 -30.10 -29.60 13.55
CA PHE A 739 -29.65 -30.92 14.08
C PHE A 739 -28.60 -30.97 15.21
N SER A 740 -28.92 -31.70 16.28
CA SER A 740 -27.99 -32.11 17.35
C SER A 740 -27.31 -33.45 16.99
N PRO A 741 -25.97 -33.52 16.90
CA PRO A 741 -25.24 -34.73 16.49
C PRO A 741 -25.36 -35.90 17.49
N TYR A 742 -25.92 -35.65 18.67
CA TYR A 742 -26.20 -36.67 19.70
C TYR A 742 -27.70 -36.81 20.01
N ASN A 743 -28.59 -36.28 19.16
CA ASN A 743 -29.96 -36.79 19.12
C ASN A 743 -29.95 -38.14 18.37
N MET A 744 -29.31 -39.14 18.97
CA MET A 744 -29.58 -40.54 18.67
C MET A 744 -30.97 -40.83 19.23
N CYS A 745 -31.92 -41.17 18.34
CA CYS A 745 -32.97 -42.10 18.72
C CYS A 745 -32.37 -43.46 19.07
#